data_AF-A0A6I5ZYJ6-F1
#
_entry.id   AF-A0A6I5ZYJ6-F1
#
_cell.length_a   1.000
_cell.length_b   1.000
_cell.length_c   1.000
_cell.angle_alpha   90.00
_cell.angle_beta   90.00
_cell.angle_gamma   90.00
#
_symmetry.space_group_name_H-M   'P 1'
#
loop_
_entity.id
_entity.type
_entity.pdbx_description
1 polymer ?
#
loop_
_entity_poly.entity_id
_entity_poly.type
_entity_poly.pdbx_seq_one_letter_code
_entity_poly.pdbx_strand_id
1 'polypeptide(L)'
;MAMTRGGPGGARTVGRLLPASAAGAALVLGAAVSGASGAAAAEGPAPDPWVSVIPEGYHRFTVPQAEAERIVGERPAVLELQGNIGPSGTWSDLALDPSGESYQGTVGPLAPGLYHYQYTATAADRTKTSFKEPTSPVAVTSHPTWNTFFVPGPSVQWMADVPAGGAVEELTWTSPSTDDEHEALVWTPPGYDDERADAYPVLYLLADGDQSAREWAELGRAPQVLDNLAAEGRLEPMVVVMAQVGGGDARTELLDGVVTATRDAFHVSDRGDDQAVAGIGDGAAQALGVLRTDPGAFGSVGAFSGRLNGSLSAATAEEVNARTDLLRVYVGNELDPSFNRTYALLRTLTAAGVEHEFDGVDPDSGGTWDTWREGLRDFAGRLFRDVDDHGPRAGHRPLDAPYTPPAPGSVTTPHVDEHGIVTFETGTQWADAKDVTVWANWAPNGAWFRVPMTKVGDRWRVQVGPLDGFYYYRYVVDGVDHKDPADTVNTLTGVSPLFVPGETDRMLTDVPEGRGGELSVLTYDSAVAGEERSAYVWTPPGYDADRAEPYPVLYLNHGGGQSWGDWVEVGRAKQILDNHSVDGAIVPMVVVMGNGNVPDFPAELLENLAPAARAEYNIAPDGARQALAGLSMGAMNTLNTWLTHPGEFQWIGAFSGGLFFGTPQFDPAAVNAGTRLARMYTGDVSDFTYGLTMDLLRLLDERGVEHEFAGVTQGPHGFDTWQANLIDFLPRIFRETTGDVTVRATVPEEAGGVLALTVAGDRAVDLGPAQNAGDRLRFTGELPDVTVSDSRSVAQAGAGGWAVNGQAHTFTSGTRVLGGEHLGWVPRVTTPRAGLVAGDARATRLAGGDGLAVPARLATAGPEGRQGSATLGAQLRLEVPVDTRPGTYEGAVTLSLFPVD
;
A
#
# COMPACT_ATOMS: atom_id res chain seq x y z
N MET A 1 1.25 51.60 -55.66
CA MET A 1 1.44 52.95 -55.08
C MET A 1 1.87 52.74 -53.62
N ALA A 2 3.01 52.15 -53.26
CA ALA A 2 4.40 52.12 -53.72
C ALA A 2 5.12 53.48 -53.67
N MET A 3 5.99 53.65 -52.65
CA MET A 3 7.44 53.98 -52.73
C MET A 3 7.88 54.62 -51.39
N THR A 4 8.71 54.04 -50.51
CA THR A 4 10.13 53.57 -50.53
C THR A 4 11.20 54.61 -50.15
N ARG A 5 12.25 54.10 -49.45
CA ARG A 5 13.64 54.57 -49.21
C ARG A 5 13.89 55.32 -47.88
N GLY A 6 14.96 55.07 -47.11
CA GLY A 6 16.15 54.22 -47.26
C GLY A 6 17.07 54.31 -46.02
N GLY A 7 17.99 53.33 -45.84
CA GLY A 7 19.05 53.30 -44.79
C GLY A 7 20.24 54.23 -45.09
N PRO A 8 21.52 53.94 -44.71
CA PRO A 8 22.09 52.85 -43.88
C PRO A 8 23.21 53.29 -42.87
N GLY A 9 23.74 52.34 -42.07
CA GLY A 9 25.19 52.14 -41.84
C GLY A 9 25.96 52.86 -40.71
N GLY A 10 26.76 52.09 -39.95
CA GLY A 10 28.18 52.42 -39.70
C GLY A 10 28.67 52.84 -38.30
N ALA A 11 29.05 51.85 -37.49
CA ALA A 11 30.33 51.67 -36.76
C ALA A 11 31.14 52.84 -36.10
N ARG A 12 31.64 52.53 -34.87
CA ARG A 12 32.92 52.95 -34.21
C ARG A 12 32.97 54.41 -33.67
N THR A 13 33.57 54.79 -32.53
CA THR A 13 34.59 54.21 -31.62
C THR A 13 34.75 55.11 -30.37
N VAL A 14 35.24 54.54 -29.25
CA VAL A 14 36.19 55.12 -28.24
C VAL A 14 35.68 56.33 -27.40
N GLY A 15 35.71 56.39 -26.07
CA GLY A 15 36.49 55.70 -25.04
C GLY A 15 37.15 56.75 -24.11
N ARG A 16 37.35 56.37 -22.83
CA ARG A 16 38.07 57.05 -21.71
C ARG A 16 37.16 57.62 -20.60
N LEU A 17 37.46 57.53 -19.31
CA LEU A 17 38.49 56.84 -18.51
C LEU A 17 38.07 56.94 -17.02
N LEU A 18 38.42 55.87 -16.28
CA LEU A 18 38.55 55.62 -14.83
C LEU A 18 39.18 56.78 -13.99
N PRO A 19 39.23 56.75 -12.62
CA PRO A 19 39.65 55.63 -11.74
C PRO A 19 38.92 55.57 -10.36
N ALA A 20 39.23 54.79 -9.34
CA ALA A 20 40.27 53.84 -8.89
C ALA A 20 39.54 52.92 -7.86
N SER A 21 39.97 51.78 -7.32
CA SER A 21 41.28 51.16 -7.01
C SER A 21 40.92 49.74 -6.50
N ALA A 22 41.51 48.66 -7.02
CA ALA A 22 42.70 47.93 -6.48
C ALA A 22 42.44 47.29 -5.09
N ALA A 23 42.83 46.07 -4.74
CA ALA A 23 43.58 44.94 -5.31
C ALA A 23 43.38 43.77 -4.28
N GLY A 24 43.67 42.49 -4.50
CA GLY A 24 44.51 41.82 -5.50
C GLY A 24 44.00 40.39 -5.75
N ALA A 25 44.26 39.84 -6.94
CA ALA A 25 45.51 39.20 -7.38
C ALA A 25 45.60 37.76 -6.84
N ALA A 26 45.20 36.71 -7.56
CA ALA A 26 45.58 36.21 -8.90
C ALA A 26 46.81 35.30 -8.90
N LEU A 27 46.68 34.13 -9.56
CA LEU A 27 47.61 33.41 -10.45
C LEU A 27 47.13 31.94 -10.51
N VAL A 28 46.46 31.44 -11.56
CA VAL A 28 46.80 31.27 -12.99
C VAL A 28 48.03 30.41 -13.25
N LEU A 29 47.80 29.26 -13.89
CA LEU A 29 48.58 28.59 -14.96
C LEU A 29 47.95 27.17 -15.12
N GLY A 30 47.63 26.60 -16.28
CA GLY A 30 47.77 26.97 -17.68
C GLY A 30 47.54 25.71 -18.54
N ALA A 31 47.05 25.92 -19.77
CA ALA A 31 47.22 25.09 -20.97
C ALA A 31 46.58 23.67 -21.09
N ALA A 32 45.49 23.63 -21.85
CA ALA A 32 45.35 23.03 -23.19
C ALA A 32 45.15 21.49 -23.39
N VAL A 33 44.19 21.23 -24.30
CA VAL A 33 43.98 20.06 -25.19
C VAL A 33 43.33 18.82 -24.58
N SER A 34 42.09 18.53 -24.98
CA SER A 34 41.74 17.44 -25.91
C SER A 34 40.22 17.23 -25.93
N GLY A 35 39.65 17.05 -27.12
CA GLY A 35 38.24 16.77 -27.30
C GLY A 35 37.83 15.44 -26.68
N ALA A 36 36.74 15.48 -25.93
CA ALA A 36 35.77 14.41 -25.79
C ALA A 36 34.47 15.15 -25.46
N SER A 37 33.58 15.25 -26.44
CA SER A 37 32.18 15.58 -26.17
C SER A 37 31.62 14.38 -25.41
N GLY A 38 31.73 14.41 -24.09
CA GLY A 38 30.93 13.53 -23.25
C GLY A 38 29.48 13.84 -23.57
N ALA A 39 28.79 12.89 -24.19
CA ALA A 39 27.34 12.90 -24.20
C ALA A 39 26.92 12.96 -22.74
N ALA A 40 26.34 14.09 -22.34
CA ALA A 40 25.65 14.18 -21.07
C ALA A 40 24.63 13.05 -21.06
N ALA A 41 24.65 12.23 -20.00
CA ALA A 41 23.57 11.30 -19.70
C ALA A 41 22.25 12.03 -19.95
N ALA A 42 21.39 11.46 -20.80
CA ALA A 42 20.11 12.06 -21.13
C ALA A 42 19.37 12.33 -19.82
N GLU A 43 19.26 13.62 -19.45
CA GLU A 43 18.35 14.03 -18.38
C GLU A 43 16.97 13.50 -18.77
N GLY A 44 16.32 12.76 -17.86
CA GLY A 44 14.98 12.23 -18.08
C GLY A 44 14.01 13.32 -18.52
N PRO A 45 12.87 12.95 -19.14
CA PRO A 45 11.90 13.92 -19.64
C PRO A 45 11.58 14.95 -18.55
N ALA A 46 11.61 16.23 -18.91
CA ALA A 46 11.29 17.31 -17.97
C ALA A 46 9.94 16.99 -17.30
N PRO A 47 9.83 17.11 -15.96
CA PRO A 47 8.61 16.76 -15.25
C PRO A 47 7.45 17.58 -15.81
N ASP A 48 6.32 16.92 -16.05
CA ASP A 48 5.07 17.59 -16.45
C ASP A 48 4.80 18.73 -15.47
N PRO A 49 4.81 20.01 -15.92
CA PRO A 49 4.68 21.16 -15.03
C PRO A 49 3.29 21.26 -14.39
N TRP A 50 2.32 20.47 -14.87
CA TRP A 50 0.99 20.36 -14.27
C TRP A 50 0.94 19.32 -13.14
N VAL A 51 2.03 18.60 -12.86
CA VAL A 51 2.11 17.60 -11.79
C VAL A 51 3.08 18.04 -10.70
N SER A 52 2.64 17.91 -9.44
CA SER A 52 3.48 18.19 -8.27
C SER A 52 3.24 17.15 -7.18
N VAL A 53 4.26 16.86 -6.38
CA VAL A 53 4.15 15.98 -5.21
C VAL A 53 4.12 16.84 -3.95
N ILE A 54 3.10 16.65 -3.10
CA ILE A 54 3.01 17.32 -1.79
C ILE A 54 3.81 16.53 -0.73
N PRO A 55 4.23 17.14 0.40
CA PRO A 55 5.14 16.51 1.38
C PRO A 55 4.70 15.14 1.92
N GLU A 56 3.42 14.82 1.86
CA GLU A 56 2.81 13.57 2.31
C GLU A 56 2.76 12.47 1.22
N GLY A 57 3.34 12.71 0.04
CA GLY A 57 3.43 11.72 -1.05
C GLY A 57 2.25 11.72 -2.03
N TYR A 58 1.32 12.68 -1.92
CA TYR A 58 0.20 12.79 -2.87
C TYR A 58 0.62 13.56 -4.12
N HIS A 59 0.11 13.12 -5.26
CA HIS A 59 0.31 13.73 -6.56
C HIS A 59 -0.86 14.68 -6.83
N ARG A 60 -0.56 15.95 -7.05
CA ARG A 60 -1.51 16.99 -7.43
C ARG A 60 -1.36 17.33 -8.90
N PHE A 61 -2.47 17.25 -9.62
CA PHE A 61 -2.61 17.63 -11.02
C PHE A 61 -3.29 18.99 -11.10
N THR A 62 -2.69 19.95 -11.81
CA THR A 62 -3.16 21.34 -11.93
C THR A 62 -3.13 21.78 -13.38
N VAL A 63 -4.29 21.79 -14.04
CA VAL A 63 -4.43 22.19 -15.44
C VAL A 63 -4.98 23.62 -15.53
N PRO A 64 -4.27 24.59 -16.13
CA PRO A 64 -4.81 25.95 -16.31
C PRO A 64 -6.08 25.94 -17.17
N GLN A 65 -7.17 26.60 -16.72
CA GLN A 65 -8.45 26.59 -17.46
C GLN A 65 -8.30 27.21 -18.86
N ALA A 66 -7.56 28.31 -18.97
CA ALA A 66 -7.31 28.98 -20.24
C ALA A 66 -6.56 28.09 -21.25
N GLU A 67 -5.73 27.17 -20.76
CA GLU A 67 -4.93 26.29 -21.61
C GLU A 67 -5.74 25.07 -22.06
N ALA A 68 -6.54 24.48 -21.17
CA ALA A 68 -7.52 23.47 -21.54
C ALA A 68 -8.50 24.02 -22.60
N GLU A 69 -9.03 25.23 -22.39
CA GLU A 69 -9.90 25.94 -23.34
C GLU A 69 -9.22 26.17 -24.69
N ARG A 70 -7.94 26.56 -24.69
CA ARG A 70 -7.16 26.78 -25.93
C ARG A 70 -6.97 25.50 -26.73
N ILE A 71 -6.71 24.37 -26.05
CA ILE A 71 -6.46 23.07 -26.69
C ILE A 71 -7.76 22.50 -27.25
N VAL A 72 -8.82 22.52 -26.44
CA VAL A 72 -10.12 21.93 -26.79
C VAL A 72 -10.91 22.83 -27.76
N GLY A 73 -10.67 24.15 -27.71
CA GLY A 73 -11.36 25.15 -28.52
C GLY A 73 -12.65 25.69 -27.89
N GLU A 74 -13.07 25.13 -26.76
CA GLU A 74 -14.20 25.58 -25.95
C GLU A 74 -13.97 25.25 -24.47
N ARG A 75 -14.84 25.77 -23.60
CA ARG A 75 -14.77 25.48 -22.17
C ARG A 75 -15.31 24.08 -21.88
N PRO A 76 -14.51 23.17 -21.31
CA PRO A 76 -14.97 21.82 -21.02
C PRO A 76 -16.03 21.85 -19.92
N ALA A 77 -17.05 21.01 -20.07
CA ALA A 77 -18.05 20.76 -19.03
C ALA A 77 -17.46 19.92 -17.90
N VAL A 78 -16.59 18.97 -18.25
CA VAL A 78 -15.84 18.11 -17.32
C VAL A 78 -14.42 17.99 -17.85
N LEU A 79 -13.43 18.05 -16.95
CA LEU A 79 -12.04 17.69 -17.26
C LEU A 79 -11.64 16.52 -16.36
N GLU A 80 -11.08 15.48 -16.95
CA GLU A 80 -10.68 14.25 -16.28
C GLU A 80 -9.19 13.97 -16.52
N LEU A 81 -8.51 13.49 -15.50
CA LEU A 81 -7.25 12.75 -15.61
C LEU A 81 -7.62 11.28 -15.86
N GLN A 82 -7.07 10.66 -16.90
CA GLN A 82 -7.31 9.25 -17.22
C GLN A 82 -5.98 8.51 -17.32
N GLY A 83 -5.86 7.33 -16.73
CA GLY A 83 -4.60 6.57 -16.76
C GLY A 83 -4.67 5.24 -16.04
N ASN A 84 -3.53 4.54 -15.93
CA ASN A 84 -3.39 3.29 -15.14
C ASN A 84 -3.35 3.56 -13.62
N ILE A 85 -4.17 4.49 -13.13
CA ILE A 85 -4.19 4.94 -11.74
C ILE A 85 -5.15 4.14 -10.86
N GLY A 86 -5.97 3.27 -11.46
CA GLY A 86 -6.92 2.43 -10.75
C GLY A 86 -6.29 1.17 -10.14
N PRO A 87 -7.11 0.36 -9.44
CA PRO A 87 -6.69 -0.92 -8.89
C PRO A 87 -6.03 -1.81 -9.96
N SER A 88 -4.89 -2.41 -9.62
CA SER A 88 -4.13 -3.31 -10.51
C SER A 88 -3.79 -2.69 -11.89
N GLY A 89 -3.58 -1.38 -11.92
CA GLY A 89 -3.28 -0.65 -13.16
C GLY A 89 -4.49 -0.47 -14.10
N THR A 90 -5.71 -0.75 -13.61
CA THR A 90 -6.94 -0.59 -14.39
C THR A 90 -7.09 0.86 -14.84
N TRP A 91 -7.34 1.05 -16.15
CA TRP A 91 -7.58 2.38 -16.72
C TRP A 91 -8.78 3.06 -16.02
N SER A 92 -8.52 4.20 -15.42
CA SER A 92 -9.46 4.90 -14.54
C SER A 92 -9.43 6.40 -14.75
N ASP A 93 -10.58 7.02 -14.52
CA ASP A 93 -10.79 8.45 -14.66
C ASP A 93 -10.95 9.12 -13.29
N LEU A 94 -10.22 10.22 -13.08
CA LEU A 94 -10.33 11.12 -11.94
C LEU A 94 -10.80 12.48 -12.43
N ALA A 95 -11.96 12.94 -11.95
CA ALA A 95 -12.45 14.28 -12.25
C ALA A 95 -11.52 15.35 -11.64
N LEU A 96 -11.25 16.41 -12.40
CA LEU A 96 -10.48 17.57 -11.97
C LEU A 96 -11.44 18.75 -11.75
N ASP A 97 -11.54 19.19 -10.50
CA ASP A 97 -12.49 20.23 -10.10
C ASP A 97 -11.97 21.63 -10.42
N PRO A 98 -12.83 22.55 -10.89
CA PRO A 98 -12.45 23.94 -11.09
C PRO A 98 -12.10 24.60 -9.74
N SER A 99 -10.87 25.10 -9.62
CA SER A 99 -10.33 25.79 -8.44
C SER A 99 -9.58 27.04 -8.88
N GLY A 100 -10.16 28.22 -8.62
CA GLY A 100 -9.62 29.49 -9.11
C GLY A 100 -9.53 29.53 -10.64
N GLU A 101 -8.31 29.72 -11.18
CA GLU A 101 -8.01 29.77 -12.61
C GLU A 101 -7.56 28.41 -13.19
N SER A 102 -7.68 27.32 -12.42
CA SER A 102 -7.24 25.98 -12.82
C SER A 102 -8.33 24.94 -12.61
N TYR A 103 -8.13 23.75 -13.18
CA TYR A 103 -8.75 22.49 -12.77
C TYR A 103 -7.74 21.73 -11.91
N GLN A 104 -8.18 21.13 -10.80
CA GLN A 104 -7.30 20.48 -9.84
C GLN A 104 -7.84 19.12 -9.40
N GLY A 105 -6.93 18.17 -9.22
CA GLY A 105 -7.20 16.86 -8.62
C GLY A 105 -5.99 16.40 -7.82
N THR A 106 -6.21 15.57 -6.81
CA THR A 106 -5.12 15.02 -5.98
C THR A 106 -5.36 13.54 -5.72
N VAL A 107 -4.30 12.75 -5.85
CA VAL A 107 -4.33 11.29 -5.69
C VAL A 107 -3.11 10.83 -4.89
N GLY A 108 -3.25 9.75 -4.15
CA GLY A 108 -2.15 9.07 -3.49
C GLY A 108 -2.32 8.98 -1.98
N PRO A 109 -1.29 8.59 -1.21
CA PRO A 109 0.02 8.17 -1.71
C PRO A 109 -0.14 7.00 -2.68
N LEU A 110 0.42 7.13 -3.88
CA LEU A 110 0.36 6.10 -4.91
C LEU A 110 1.35 4.99 -4.57
N ALA A 111 1.03 3.76 -4.97
CA ALA A 111 1.98 2.66 -4.87
C ALA A 111 3.23 2.97 -5.71
N PRO A 112 4.44 2.54 -5.29
CA PRO A 112 5.61 2.68 -6.13
C PRO A 112 5.42 1.98 -7.47
N GLY A 113 5.73 2.64 -8.58
CA GLY A 113 5.43 2.15 -9.92
C GLY A 113 5.57 3.21 -11.01
N LEU A 114 5.42 2.80 -12.26
CA LEU A 114 5.31 3.71 -13.40
C LEU A 114 3.84 3.92 -13.73
N TYR A 115 3.42 5.18 -13.75
CA TYR A 115 2.09 5.59 -14.16
C TYR A 115 2.15 6.26 -15.51
N HIS A 116 1.14 6.00 -16.34
CA HIS A 116 0.89 6.69 -17.59
C HIS A 116 -0.54 7.22 -17.62
N TYR A 117 -0.69 8.45 -18.10
CA TYR A 117 -1.95 9.18 -18.02
C TYR A 117 -2.10 10.19 -19.16
N GLN A 118 -3.33 10.65 -19.37
CA GLN A 118 -3.69 11.76 -20.24
C GLN A 118 -4.78 12.61 -19.58
N TYR A 119 -5.04 13.79 -20.14
CA TYR A 119 -6.20 14.59 -19.80
C TYR A 119 -7.29 14.40 -20.85
N THR A 120 -8.55 14.27 -20.43
CA THR A 120 -9.69 14.19 -21.33
C THR A 120 -10.72 15.24 -20.96
N ALA A 121 -11.00 16.13 -21.90
CA ALA A 121 -12.05 17.14 -21.79
C ALA A 121 -13.35 16.61 -22.41
N THR A 122 -14.45 16.73 -21.67
CA THR A 122 -15.80 16.48 -22.18
C THR A 122 -16.51 17.80 -22.42
N ALA A 123 -16.89 18.06 -23.67
CA ALA A 123 -17.67 19.23 -24.08
C ALA A 123 -19.14 19.14 -23.60
N ALA A 124 -19.88 20.24 -23.73
CA ALA A 124 -21.30 20.29 -23.33
C ALA A 124 -22.19 19.32 -24.13
N ASP A 125 -21.80 19.00 -25.37
CA ASP A 125 -22.47 18.01 -26.22
C ASP A 125 -22.00 16.56 -25.98
N ARG A 126 -21.15 16.35 -24.97
CA ARG A 126 -20.51 15.09 -24.56
C ARG A 126 -19.40 14.59 -25.49
N THR A 127 -18.93 15.39 -26.45
CA THR A 127 -17.73 15.07 -27.23
C THR A 127 -16.51 15.05 -26.32
N LYS A 128 -15.69 13.99 -26.41
CA LYS A 128 -14.45 13.82 -25.63
C LYS A 128 -13.23 14.19 -26.48
N THR A 129 -12.33 15.00 -25.93
CA THR A 129 -11.04 15.36 -26.53
C THR A 129 -9.92 15.09 -25.55
N SER A 130 -9.00 14.19 -25.90
CA SER A 130 -7.83 13.85 -25.08
C SER A 130 -6.60 14.65 -25.48
N PHE A 131 -5.80 15.04 -24.49
CA PHE A 131 -4.58 15.83 -24.67
C PHE A 131 -3.60 15.58 -23.52
N LYS A 132 -2.38 16.09 -23.67
CA LYS A 132 -1.35 16.13 -22.63
C LYS A 132 -0.86 17.54 -22.40
N GLU A 133 -0.01 17.71 -21.39
CA GLU A 133 0.70 18.97 -21.21
C GLU A 133 1.54 19.27 -22.47
N PRO A 134 1.35 20.45 -23.12
CA PRO A 134 1.91 20.71 -24.45
C PRO A 134 3.43 20.82 -24.53
N THR A 135 4.12 21.13 -23.43
CA THR A 135 5.57 21.32 -23.41
C THR A 135 6.35 20.06 -23.07
N SER A 136 5.68 19.06 -22.49
CA SER A 136 6.22 17.75 -22.17
C SER A 136 6.62 17.04 -23.47
N PRO A 137 7.71 16.27 -23.50
CA PRO A 137 8.00 15.41 -24.64
C PRO A 137 6.89 14.35 -24.82
N VAL A 138 6.86 13.68 -25.98
CA VAL A 138 6.03 12.48 -26.13
C VAL A 138 6.67 11.39 -25.27
N ALA A 139 5.92 10.89 -24.30
CA ALA A 139 6.40 9.87 -23.37
C ALA A 139 6.03 8.44 -23.81
N VAL A 140 5.00 8.30 -24.64
CA VAL A 140 4.54 7.02 -25.19
C VAL A 140 4.29 7.18 -26.69
N THR A 141 5.05 6.48 -27.52
CA THR A 141 5.07 6.69 -28.98
C THR A 141 3.75 6.30 -29.65
N SER A 142 3.19 5.14 -29.30
CA SER A 142 1.88 4.64 -29.77
C SER A 142 0.69 5.45 -29.27
N HIS A 143 0.87 6.18 -28.15
CA HIS A 143 -0.15 7.02 -27.55
C HIS A 143 0.39 8.43 -27.28
N PRO A 144 0.49 9.31 -28.30
CA PRO A 144 1.15 10.62 -28.17
C PRO A 144 0.50 11.61 -27.19
N THR A 145 -0.67 11.30 -26.65
CA THR A 145 -1.37 12.04 -25.59
C THR A 145 -1.07 11.52 -24.20
N TRP A 146 -0.30 10.44 -24.05
CA TRP A 146 0.08 9.91 -22.75
C TRP A 146 1.37 10.56 -22.26
N ASN A 147 1.33 11.04 -21.02
CA ASN A 147 2.48 11.39 -20.22
C ASN A 147 2.77 10.26 -19.22
N THR A 148 3.98 10.20 -18.68
CA THR A 148 4.37 9.25 -17.65
C THR A 148 4.96 9.94 -16.43
N PHE A 149 4.81 9.32 -15.26
CA PHE A 149 5.57 9.68 -14.06
C PHE A 149 5.91 8.42 -13.26
N PHE A 150 7.04 8.46 -12.57
CA PHE A 150 7.53 7.35 -11.77
C PHE A 150 7.43 7.67 -10.28
N VAL A 151 6.78 6.78 -9.54
CA VAL A 151 6.72 6.83 -8.07
C VAL A 151 7.79 5.90 -7.53
N PRO A 152 8.88 6.43 -6.93
CA PRO A 152 9.97 5.59 -6.44
C PRO A 152 9.57 4.86 -5.16
N GLY A 153 10.14 3.68 -4.95
CA GLY A 153 10.01 2.93 -3.70
C GLY A 153 10.74 1.59 -3.76
N PRO A 154 10.91 0.91 -2.61
CA PRO A 154 11.71 -0.32 -2.52
C PRO A 154 11.22 -1.45 -3.45
N SER A 155 9.91 -1.59 -3.65
CA SER A 155 9.32 -2.62 -4.52
C SER A 155 9.66 -2.46 -5.99
N VAL A 156 10.02 -1.24 -6.42
CA VAL A 156 10.29 -0.87 -7.81
C VAL A 156 11.69 -0.29 -8.01
N GLN A 157 12.58 -0.48 -7.03
CA GLN A 157 13.95 0.04 -7.12
C GLN A 157 14.70 -0.50 -8.35
N TRP A 158 14.36 -1.72 -8.77
CA TRP A 158 14.88 -2.36 -9.99
C TRP A 158 14.43 -1.69 -11.31
N MET A 159 13.54 -0.70 -11.23
CA MET A 159 13.15 0.17 -12.35
C MET A 159 13.77 1.57 -12.27
N ALA A 160 14.56 1.88 -11.24
CA ALA A 160 15.17 3.19 -11.06
C ALA A 160 16.41 3.35 -11.98
N ASP A 161 16.74 4.60 -12.33
CA ASP A 161 17.90 4.88 -13.18
C ASP A 161 19.22 4.57 -12.45
N VAL A 162 20.16 3.96 -13.18
CA VAL A 162 21.49 3.60 -12.67
C VAL A 162 22.52 4.60 -13.24
N PRO A 163 23.30 5.32 -12.41
CA PRO A 163 24.23 6.38 -12.88
C PRO A 163 25.32 5.96 -13.87
N ALA A 164 25.55 4.67 -14.07
CA ALA A 164 26.50 4.08 -15.02
C ALA A 164 25.87 2.88 -15.74
N GLY A 165 24.60 3.02 -16.14
CA GLY A 165 23.87 2.04 -16.92
C GLY A 165 24.41 1.83 -18.34
N GLY A 166 23.77 0.93 -19.06
CA GLY A 166 24.01 0.66 -20.46
C GLY A 166 23.61 1.83 -21.36
N ALA A 167 23.99 1.76 -22.63
CA ALA A 167 23.64 2.78 -23.62
C ALA A 167 22.45 2.30 -24.46
N VAL A 168 21.57 3.24 -24.85
CA VAL A 168 20.47 2.96 -25.79
C VAL A 168 20.71 3.74 -27.07
N GLU A 169 20.64 3.05 -28.20
CA GLU A 169 20.93 3.56 -29.54
C GLU A 169 19.78 3.20 -30.50
N GLU A 170 19.59 3.98 -31.56
CA GLU A 170 18.63 3.64 -32.63
C GLU A 170 19.33 2.81 -33.71
N LEU A 171 18.69 1.73 -34.14
CA LEU A 171 19.08 0.91 -35.28
C LEU A 171 18.01 0.99 -36.36
N THR A 172 18.41 1.41 -37.57
CA THR A 172 17.51 1.40 -38.74
C THR A 172 17.88 0.29 -39.70
N TRP A 173 16.88 -0.30 -40.35
CA TRP A 173 17.08 -1.27 -41.42
C TRP A 173 15.97 -1.16 -42.47
N THR A 174 16.23 -1.66 -43.67
CA THR A 174 15.20 -1.79 -44.71
C THR A 174 14.50 -3.13 -44.55
N SER A 175 13.17 -3.10 -44.44
CA SER A 175 12.33 -4.28 -44.34
C SER A 175 12.54 -5.20 -45.55
N PRO A 176 12.95 -6.46 -45.37
CA PRO A 176 13.07 -7.41 -46.47
C PRO A 176 11.73 -7.78 -47.11
N SER A 177 10.60 -7.59 -46.41
CA SER A 177 9.26 -7.89 -46.93
C SER A 177 8.60 -6.71 -47.65
N THR A 178 8.78 -5.47 -47.17
CA THR A 178 8.05 -4.30 -47.69
C THR A 178 8.92 -3.27 -48.38
N ASP A 179 10.25 -3.33 -48.24
CA ASP A 179 11.22 -2.32 -48.71
C ASP A 179 11.11 -0.95 -48.02
N ASP A 180 10.33 -0.85 -46.93
CA ASP A 180 10.22 0.34 -46.09
C ASP A 180 11.34 0.39 -45.03
N GLU A 181 11.71 1.58 -44.56
CA GLU A 181 12.67 1.76 -43.46
C GLU A 181 11.99 1.54 -42.11
N HIS A 182 12.56 0.65 -41.30
CA HIS A 182 12.10 0.30 -39.95
C HIS A 182 13.14 0.72 -38.91
N GLU A 183 12.70 0.87 -37.67
CA GLU A 183 13.51 1.32 -36.53
C GLU A 183 13.38 0.37 -35.33
N ALA A 184 14.49 0.20 -34.61
CA ALA A 184 14.62 -0.57 -33.37
C ALA A 184 15.46 0.23 -32.38
N LEU A 185 15.28 -0.06 -31.09
CA LEU A 185 16.18 0.42 -30.04
C LEU A 185 17.12 -0.70 -29.62
N VAL A 186 18.41 -0.39 -29.49
CA VAL A 186 19.43 -1.34 -29.05
C VAL A 186 20.00 -0.86 -27.73
N TRP A 187 19.87 -1.67 -26.68
CA TRP A 187 20.56 -1.50 -25.42
C TRP A 187 21.85 -2.30 -25.42
N THR A 188 22.97 -1.64 -25.13
CA THR A 188 24.28 -2.26 -24.92
C THR A 188 24.65 -2.24 -23.44
N PRO A 189 25.27 -3.29 -22.90
CA PRO A 189 25.51 -3.42 -21.47
C PRO A 189 26.56 -2.40 -20.98
N PRO A 190 26.57 -2.07 -19.68
CA PRO A 190 27.60 -1.22 -19.10
C PRO A 190 29.01 -1.74 -19.43
N GLY A 191 29.83 -0.89 -20.07
CA GLY A 191 31.18 -1.26 -20.50
C GLY A 191 31.24 -2.10 -21.78
N TYR A 192 30.22 -2.04 -22.63
CA TYR A 192 30.25 -2.61 -23.98
C TYR A 192 31.55 -2.28 -24.71
N ASP A 193 32.13 -3.30 -25.35
CA ASP A 193 33.43 -3.29 -26.01
C ASP A 193 33.28 -4.06 -27.33
N ASP A 194 33.33 -3.36 -28.45
CA ASP A 194 33.22 -3.92 -29.80
C ASP A 194 34.48 -4.70 -30.22
N GLU A 195 35.58 -4.59 -29.46
CA GLU A 195 36.84 -5.31 -29.66
C GLU A 195 37.00 -6.51 -28.73
N ARG A 196 35.99 -6.86 -27.91
CA ARG A 196 36.06 -8.05 -27.03
C ARG A 196 36.30 -9.33 -27.85
N ALA A 197 36.94 -10.32 -27.22
CA ALA A 197 37.37 -11.53 -27.92
C ALA A 197 36.21 -12.44 -28.39
N ASP A 198 35.18 -12.60 -27.57
CA ASP A 198 34.00 -13.44 -27.84
C ASP A 198 32.82 -12.54 -28.16
N ALA A 199 31.92 -12.86 -29.08
CA ALA A 199 30.80 -11.95 -29.39
C ALA A 199 29.72 -11.91 -28.28
N TYR A 200 29.02 -10.77 -28.09
CA TYR A 200 27.93 -10.65 -27.10
C TYR A 200 26.76 -11.59 -27.45
N PRO A 201 26.17 -12.31 -26.49
CA PRO A 201 24.83 -12.88 -26.65
C PRO A 201 23.79 -11.79 -26.94
N VAL A 202 22.65 -12.16 -27.52
CA VAL A 202 21.61 -11.20 -27.92
C VAL A 202 20.22 -11.62 -27.49
N LEU A 203 19.44 -10.68 -26.93
CA LEU A 203 18.00 -10.82 -26.73
C LEU A 203 17.24 -9.89 -27.68
N TYR A 204 16.34 -10.44 -28.49
CA TYR A 204 15.40 -9.69 -29.32
C TYR A 204 14.04 -9.59 -28.60
N LEU A 205 13.57 -8.36 -28.32
CA LEU A 205 12.30 -8.05 -27.70
C LEU A 205 11.30 -7.52 -28.73
N LEU A 206 10.24 -8.27 -28.97
CA LEU A 206 9.23 -7.97 -29.99
C LEU A 206 8.02 -7.26 -29.37
N ALA A 207 7.69 -6.09 -29.90
CA ALA A 207 6.52 -5.31 -29.50
C ALA A 207 5.20 -5.98 -29.92
N ASP A 208 4.10 -5.62 -29.25
CA ASP A 208 2.75 -6.01 -29.68
C ASP A 208 2.34 -5.26 -30.97
N GLY A 209 1.33 -5.76 -31.67
CA GLY A 209 0.94 -5.26 -32.99
C GLY A 209 0.44 -3.81 -33.02
N ASP A 210 -0.05 -3.29 -31.90
CA ASP A 210 -0.51 -1.92 -31.71
C ASP A 210 0.54 -0.98 -31.08
N GLN A 211 1.74 -1.50 -30.81
CA GLN A 211 2.85 -0.78 -30.18
C GLN A 211 4.06 -0.68 -31.12
N SER A 212 5.01 0.17 -30.78
CA SER A 212 6.30 0.31 -31.46
C SER A 212 7.42 -0.37 -30.66
N ALA A 213 8.62 -0.40 -31.24
CA ALA A 213 9.83 -0.81 -30.53
C ALA A 213 10.10 0.01 -29.26
N ARG A 214 9.66 1.28 -29.23
CA ARG A 214 9.98 2.23 -28.16
C ARG A 214 9.25 1.94 -26.85
N GLU A 215 8.09 1.28 -26.89
CA GLU A 215 7.31 1.00 -25.68
C GLU A 215 8.06 0.10 -24.68
N TRP A 216 8.98 -0.75 -25.15
CA TRP A 216 9.87 -1.49 -24.26
C TRP A 216 10.75 -0.56 -23.40
N ALA A 217 11.20 0.57 -23.94
CA ALA A 217 11.96 1.57 -23.19
C ALA A 217 11.05 2.53 -22.42
N GLU A 218 9.95 2.95 -23.01
CA GLU A 218 9.03 3.96 -22.46
C GLU A 218 8.16 3.42 -21.32
N LEU A 219 7.40 2.36 -21.59
CA LEU A 219 6.50 1.72 -20.64
C LEU A 219 7.15 0.51 -19.99
N GLY A 220 7.93 -0.28 -20.73
CA GLY A 220 8.67 -1.41 -20.19
C GLY A 220 9.85 -1.02 -19.32
N ARG A 221 10.36 0.21 -19.41
CA ARG A 221 11.61 0.62 -18.75
C ARG A 221 12.74 -0.42 -18.90
N ALA A 222 12.78 -1.12 -20.03
CA ALA A 222 13.71 -2.22 -20.26
C ALA A 222 15.17 -1.83 -20.00
N PRO A 223 15.65 -0.64 -20.43
CA PRO A 223 17.00 -0.19 -20.08
C PRO A 223 17.26 -0.19 -18.57
N GLN A 224 16.34 0.37 -17.75
CA GLN A 224 16.51 0.40 -16.30
C GLN A 224 16.44 -0.99 -15.67
N VAL A 225 15.55 -1.86 -16.15
CA VAL A 225 15.47 -3.25 -15.68
C VAL A 225 16.79 -3.98 -15.93
N LEU A 226 17.34 -3.85 -17.14
CA LEU A 226 18.61 -4.47 -17.54
C LEU A 226 19.80 -3.87 -16.77
N ASP A 227 19.84 -2.55 -16.60
CA ASP A 227 20.89 -1.87 -15.85
C ASP A 227 20.93 -2.32 -14.39
N ASN A 228 19.77 -2.45 -13.75
CA ASN A 228 19.69 -2.93 -12.36
C ASN A 228 20.09 -4.42 -12.27
N LEU A 229 19.65 -5.27 -13.20
CA LEU A 229 20.10 -6.67 -13.23
C LEU A 229 21.62 -6.79 -13.43
N ALA A 230 22.20 -5.96 -14.30
CA ALA A 230 23.64 -5.90 -14.53
C ALA A 230 24.38 -5.43 -13.26
N ALA A 231 23.90 -4.37 -12.60
CA ALA A 231 24.45 -3.87 -11.35
C ALA A 231 24.33 -4.89 -10.18
N GLU A 232 23.26 -5.69 -10.17
CA GLU A 232 23.05 -6.80 -9.23
C GLU A 232 23.92 -8.04 -9.53
N GLY A 233 24.63 -8.09 -10.66
CA GLY A 233 25.37 -9.28 -11.12
C GLY A 233 24.47 -10.45 -11.54
N ARG A 234 23.21 -10.15 -11.85
CA ARG A 234 22.16 -11.10 -12.22
C ARG A 234 21.89 -11.15 -13.72
N LEU A 235 22.67 -10.42 -14.52
CA LEU A 235 22.60 -10.41 -15.97
C LEU A 235 23.90 -10.93 -16.58
N GLU A 236 23.84 -11.84 -17.55
CA GLU A 236 24.98 -12.09 -18.43
C GLU A 236 25.15 -10.86 -19.36
N PRO A 237 26.37 -10.30 -19.55
CA PRO A 237 26.56 -9.19 -20.46
C PRO A 237 26.13 -9.53 -21.89
N MET A 238 25.01 -8.94 -22.32
CA MET A 238 24.35 -9.20 -23.61
C MET A 238 23.87 -7.89 -24.26
N VAL A 239 23.64 -7.93 -25.57
CA VAL A 239 22.96 -6.85 -26.31
C VAL A 239 21.46 -7.14 -26.34
N VAL A 240 20.62 -6.11 -26.15
CA VAL A 240 19.16 -6.27 -26.21
C VAL A 240 18.59 -5.38 -27.31
N VAL A 241 17.86 -5.98 -28.25
CA VAL A 241 17.27 -5.30 -29.40
C VAL A 241 15.75 -5.28 -29.27
N MET A 242 15.17 -4.11 -29.08
CA MET A 242 13.73 -3.86 -29.02
C MET A 242 13.24 -3.51 -30.42
N ALA A 243 12.33 -4.29 -30.98
CA ALA A 243 11.90 -4.15 -32.37
C ALA A 243 10.40 -4.40 -32.54
N GLN A 244 9.83 -3.84 -33.61
CA GLN A 244 8.52 -4.22 -34.11
C GLN A 244 8.71 -4.98 -35.43
N VAL A 245 8.23 -6.23 -35.47
CA VAL A 245 8.29 -7.06 -36.69
C VAL A 245 6.88 -7.21 -37.28
N GLY A 246 6.35 -6.11 -37.80
CA GLY A 246 5.02 -6.01 -38.43
C GLY A 246 5.08 -5.60 -39.91
N GLY A 247 3.96 -5.67 -40.63
CA GLY A 247 3.85 -5.19 -42.02
C GLY A 247 4.20 -6.19 -43.14
N GLY A 248 4.87 -7.30 -42.81
CA GLY A 248 5.32 -8.33 -43.75
C GLY A 248 5.29 -9.77 -43.19
N ASP A 249 6.13 -10.66 -43.73
CA ASP A 249 6.32 -12.01 -43.16
C ASP A 249 7.19 -11.89 -41.90
N ALA A 250 6.58 -12.04 -40.71
CA ALA A 250 7.27 -11.77 -39.44
C ALA A 250 8.55 -12.60 -39.22
N ARG A 251 8.61 -13.82 -39.77
CA ARG A 251 9.82 -14.65 -39.74
C ARG A 251 10.94 -13.99 -40.55
N THR A 252 10.64 -13.57 -41.79
CA THR A 252 11.58 -12.88 -42.68
C THR A 252 12.01 -11.54 -42.07
N GLU A 253 11.07 -10.74 -41.53
CA GLU A 253 11.39 -9.47 -40.86
C GLU A 253 12.37 -9.66 -39.68
N LEU A 254 12.13 -10.69 -38.86
CA LEU A 254 13.00 -10.97 -37.72
C LEU A 254 14.37 -11.49 -38.15
N LEU A 255 14.40 -12.60 -38.91
CA LEU A 255 15.64 -13.33 -39.19
C LEU A 255 16.50 -12.66 -40.26
N ASP A 256 15.86 -12.17 -41.33
CA ASP A 256 16.59 -11.60 -42.48
C ASP A 256 16.72 -10.07 -42.36
N GLY A 257 15.85 -9.41 -41.57
CA GLY A 257 15.89 -7.99 -41.28
C GLY A 257 16.63 -7.66 -39.97
N VAL A 258 15.92 -7.72 -38.84
CA VAL A 258 16.41 -7.24 -37.53
C VAL A 258 17.69 -7.96 -37.08
N VAL A 259 17.72 -9.28 -37.17
CA VAL A 259 18.89 -10.09 -36.76
C VAL A 259 20.11 -9.75 -37.63
N THR A 260 19.95 -9.64 -38.95
CA THR A 260 21.02 -9.25 -39.88
C THR A 260 21.53 -7.85 -39.56
N ALA A 261 20.64 -6.87 -39.43
CA ALA A 261 21.01 -5.49 -39.15
C ALA A 261 21.75 -5.35 -37.81
N THR A 262 21.35 -6.13 -36.80
CA THR A 262 22.02 -6.16 -35.50
C THR A 262 23.45 -6.69 -35.62
N ARG A 263 23.65 -7.78 -36.37
CA ARG A 263 24.98 -8.39 -36.59
C ARG A 263 25.92 -7.47 -37.37
N ASP A 264 25.37 -6.68 -38.29
CA ASP A 264 26.16 -5.72 -39.06
C ASP A 264 26.58 -4.50 -38.23
N ALA A 265 25.77 -4.11 -37.24
CA ALA A 265 25.99 -2.91 -36.43
C ALA A 265 26.71 -3.17 -35.09
N PHE A 266 26.57 -4.36 -34.49
CA PHE A 266 27.06 -4.67 -33.14
C PHE A 266 27.89 -5.97 -33.12
N HIS A 267 28.83 -6.08 -32.17
CA HIS A 267 29.68 -7.25 -31.99
C HIS A 267 28.93 -8.37 -31.26
N VAL A 268 28.02 -9.03 -31.98
CA VAL A 268 27.09 -10.01 -31.43
C VAL A 268 27.24 -11.42 -32.02
N SER A 269 26.90 -12.43 -31.24
CA SER A 269 27.00 -13.84 -31.65
C SER A 269 25.97 -14.20 -32.72
N ASP A 270 26.35 -15.08 -33.64
CA ASP A 270 25.49 -15.66 -34.67
C ASP A 270 25.00 -17.08 -34.32
N ARG A 271 25.44 -17.63 -33.19
CA ARG A 271 25.08 -18.97 -32.73
C ARG A 271 23.73 -18.94 -32.02
N GLY A 272 22.84 -19.86 -32.37
CA GLY A 272 21.47 -19.89 -31.83
C GLY A 272 21.41 -19.97 -30.30
N ASP A 273 22.28 -20.75 -29.67
CA ASP A 273 22.42 -20.88 -28.21
C ASP A 273 22.92 -19.60 -27.50
N ASP A 274 23.47 -18.64 -28.24
CA ASP A 274 23.79 -17.30 -27.75
C ASP A 274 22.74 -16.25 -28.19
N GLN A 275 21.58 -16.69 -28.71
CA GLN A 275 20.47 -15.83 -29.12
C GLN A 275 19.16 -16.18 -28.42
N ALA A 276 18.45 -15.15 -27.99
CA ALA A 276 17.16 -15.23 -27.35
C ALA A 276 16.14 -14.34 -28.07
N VAL A 277 14.87 -14.75 -28.08
CA VAL A 277 13.77 -13.91 -28.56
C VAL A 277 12.60 -13.95 -27.56
N ALA A 278 12.01 -12.81 -27.27
CA ALA A 278 10.77 -12.74 -26.51
C ALA A 278 9.88 -11.63 -27.05
N GLY A 279 8.61 -11.62 -26.65
CA GLY A 279 7.71 -10.55 -27.02
C GLY A 279 6.42 -10.56 -26.23
N ILE A 280 5.61 -9.54 -26.45
CA ILE A 280 4.29 -9.35 -25.84
C ILE A 280 3.22 -9.60 -26.90
N GLY A 281 2.11 -10.26 -26.54
CA GLY A 281 0.92 -10.35 -27.40
C GLY A 281 1.21 -10.97 -28.78
N ASP A 282 1.08 -10.17 -29.85
CA ASP A 282 1.44 -10.58 -31.21
C ASP A 282 2.95 -10.80 -31.38
N GLY A 283 3.81 -10.00 -30.73
CA GLY A 283 5.26 -10.23 -30.68
C GLY A 283 5.63 -11.56 -30.03
N ALA A 284 4.93 -11.95 -28.96
CA ALA A 284 5.07 -13.28 -28.36
C ALA A 284 4.67 -14.39 -29.34
N ALA A 285 3.59 -14.18 -30.10
CA ALA A 285 3.12 -15.14 -31.09
C ALA A 285 4.09 -15.29 -32.27
N GLN A 286 4.81 -14.23 -32.62
CA GLN A 286 5.86 -14.24 -33.65
C GLN A 286 7.10 -14.98 -33.15
N ALA A 287 7.56 -14.72 -31.93
CA ALA A 287 8.67 -15.46 -31.29
C ALA A 287 8.39 -16.97 -31.26
N LEU A 288 7.21 -17.38 -30.79
CA LEU A 288 6.75 -18.77 -30.79
C LEU A 288 6.58 -19.33 -32.22
N GLY A 289 6.22 -18.47 -33.18
CA GLY A 289 6.13 -18.80 -34.59
C GLY A 289 7.48 -19.23 -35.17
N VAL A 290 8.54 -18.46 -34.89
CA VAL A 290 9.90 -18.77 -35.33
C VAL A 290 10.47 -19.99 -34.62
N LEU A 291 10.21 -20.16 -33.32
CA LEU A 291 10.54 -21.39 -32.60
C LEU A 291 9.99 -22.64 -33.33
N ARG A 292 8.75 -22.53 -33.85
CA ARG A 292 8.09 -23.62 -34.58
C ARG A 292 8.64 -23.83 -35.99
N THR A 293 8.98 -22.77 -36.72
CA THR A 293 9.40 -22.87 -38.14
C THR A 293 10.90 -23.07 -38.31
N ASP A 294 11.71 -22.59 -37.37
CA ASP A 294 13.17 -22.58 -37.44
C ASP A 294 13.79 -22.97 -36.08
N PRO A 295 13.58 -24.22 -35.60
CA PRO A 295 14.16 -24.65 -34.33
C PRO A 295 15.68 -24.50 -34.30
N GLY A 296 16.19 -23.83 -33.27
CA GLY A 296 17.60 -23.50 -33.08
C GLY A 296 18.05 -22.16 -33.67
N ALA A 297 17.15 -21.36 -34.24
CA ALA A 297 17.45 -19.95 -34.54
C ALA A 297 17.71 -19.14 -33.26
N PHE A 298 16.95 -19.45 -32.19
CA PHE A 298 17.10 -18.89 -30.86
C PHE A 298 17.10 -20.05 -29.85
N GLY A 299 18.11 -20.11 -29.00
CA GLY A 299 18.26 -21.09 -27.93
C GLY A 299 17.40 -20.77 -26.71
N SER A 300 16.91 -19.53 -26.60
CA SER A 300 15.94 -19.15 -25.56
C SER A 300 14.76 -18.38 -26.13
N VAL A 301 13.54 -18.74 -25.71
CA VAL A 301 12.29 -18.11 -26.18
C VAL A 301 11.40 -17.73 -24.99
N GLY A 302 10.99 -16.45 -24.94
CA GLY A 302 10.07 -15.92 -23.96
C GLY A 302 8.72 -15.57 -24.59
N ALA A 303 7.61 -15.82 -23.89
CA ALA A 303 6.28 -15.43 -24.35
C ALA A 303 5.49 -14.72 -23.23
N PHE A 304 5.35 -13.40 -23.35
CA PHE A 304 4.56 -12.57 -22.41
C PHE A 304 3.13 -12.40 -22.95
N SER A 305 2.14 -12.96 -22.25
CA SER A 305 0.71 -12.92 -22.68
C SER A 305 0.51 -13.42 -24.12
N GLY A 306 1.24 -14.48 -24.47
CA GLY A 306 1.38 -14.97 -25.85
C GLY A 306 0.43 -16.09 -26.25
N ARG A 307 0.40 -16.36 -27.57
CA ARG A 307 -0.32 -17.48 -28.19
C ARG A 307 0.51 -18.14 -29.27
N LEU A 308 0.34 -19.44 -29.50
CA LEU A 308 0.93 -20.11 -30.67
C LEU A 308 -0.08 -20.15 -31.83
N ASN A 309 0.35 -19.67 -32.99
CA ASN A 309 -0.41 -19.79 -34.23
C ASN A 309 -0.03 -21.09 -34.96
N GLY A 310 -1.02 -21.97 -35.17
CA GLY A 310 -0.84 -23.25 -35.87
C GLY A 310 -0.69 -24.44 -34.92
N SER A 311 -0.22 -25.56 -35.46
CA SER A 311 -0.05 -26.82 -34.70
C SER A 311 1.42 -27.22 -34.65
N LEU A 312 1.82 -27.91 -33.57
CA LEU A 312 3.14 -28.51 -33.41
C LEU A 312 3.06 -30.01 -33.68
N SER A 313 3.94 -30.51 -34.55
CA SER A 313 4.12 -31.95 -34.74
C SER A 313 5.11 -32.49 -33.72
N ALA A 314 5.04 -33.79 -33.39
CA ALA A 314 6.01 -34.42 -32.49
C ALA A 314 7.46 -34.30 -33.01
N ALA A 315 7.67 -34.41 -34.32
CA ALA A 315 8.99 -34.23 -34.93
C ALA A 315 9.51 -32.79 -34.74
N THR A 316 8.65 -31.79 -34.89
CA THR A 316 9.01 -30.39 -34.60
C THR A 316 9.31 -30.18 -33.12
N ALA A 317 8.55 -30.81 -32.22
CA ALA A 317 8.80 -30.72 -30.79
C ALA A 317 10.15 -31.34 -30.39
N GLU A 318 10.53 -32.48 -30.98
CA GLU A 318 11.86 -33.08 -30.78
C GLU A 318 12.98 -32.14 -31.27
N GLU A 319 12.80 -31.48 -32.42
CA GLU A 319 13.76 -30.50 -32.92
C GLU A 319 13.85 -29.26 -32.03
N VAL A 320 12.72 -28.79 -31.49
CA VAL A 320 12.67 -27.67 -30.53
C VAL A 320 13.42 -28.03 -29.26
N ASN A 321 13.10 -29.16 -28.61
CA ASN A 321 13.75 -29.56 -27.35
C ASN A 321 15.25 -29.81 -27.53
N ALA A 322 15.67 -30.29 -28.71
CA ALA A 322 17.09 -30.54 -28.98
C ALA A 322 17.93 -29.27 -29.21
N ARG A 323 17.29 -28.11 -29.40
CA ARG A 323 17.95 -26.86 -29.81
C ARG A 323 17.51 -25.61 -29.03
N THR A 324 16.67 -25.78 -28.02
CA THR A 324 16.15 -24.70 -27.18
C THR A 324 16.46 -25.07 -25.74
N ASP A 325 17.29 -24.26 -25.09
CA ASP A 325 17.68 -24.43 -23.70
C ASP A 325 16.58 -23.91 -22.76
N LEU A 326 15.84 -22.87 -23.18
CA LEU A 326 14.79 -22.27 -22.38
C LEU A 326 13.59 -21.84 -23.24
N LEU A 327 12.41 -22.38 -22.95
CA LEU A 327 11.14 -21.81 -23.39
C LEU A 327 10.35 -21.41 -22.14
N ARG A 328 10.12 -20.12 -21.90
CA ARG A 328 9.43 -19.63 -20.70
C ARG A 328 8.21 -18.78 -21.04
N VAL A 329 7.09 -19.10 -20.40
CA VAL A 329 5.77 -18.49 -20.65
C VAL A 329 5.29 -17.71 -19.43
N TYR A 330 4.69 -16.55 -19.67
CA TYR A 330 4.17 -15.63 -18.65
C TYR A 330 2.77 -15.16 -19.01
N VAL A 331 1.94 -14.87 -18.01
CA VAL A 331 0.58 -14.37 -18.19
C VAL A 331 0.11 -13.59 -16.96
N GLY A 332 -0.70 -12.57 -17.18
CA GLY A 332 -1.40 -11.87 -16.11
C GLY A 332 -2.51 -12.72 -15.48
N ASN A 333 -3.21 -12.15 -14.50
CA ASN A 333 -4.42 -12.72 -13.92
C ASN A 333 -5.57 -12.85 -14.94
N GLU A 334 -6.75 -13.25 -14.48
CA GLU A 334 -7.93 -13.50 -15.30
C GLU A 334 -8.41 -12.28 -16.11
N LEU A 335 -7.94 -11.07 -15.77
CA LEU A 335 -8.16 -9.84 -16.54
C LEU A 335 -7.23 -9.71 -17.76
N ASP A 336 -6.20 -10.55 -17.89
CA ASP A 336 -5.37 -10.64 -19.09
C ASP A 336 -6.19 -11.15 -20.29
N PRO A 337 -6.35 -10.35 -21.36
CA PRO A 337 -7.06 -10.78 -22.57
C PRO A 337 -6.48 -12.05 -23.22
N SER A 338 -5.23 -12.39 -22.92
CA SER A 338 -4.54 -13.59 -23.37
C SER A 338 -4.61 -14.76 -22.39
N PHE A 339 -5.19 -14.63 -21.19
CA PHE A 339 -5.26 -15.71 -20.18
C PHE A 339 -5.64 -17.08 -20.77
N ASN A 340 -6.79 -17.14 -21.45
CA ASN A 340 -7.28 -18.36 -22.09
C ASN A 340 -6.44 -18.80 -23.30
N ARG A 341 -5.80 -17.86 -23.99
CA ARG A 341 -4.92 -18.18 -25.13
C ARG A 341 -3.61 -18.78 -24.63
N THR A 342 -3.08 -18.30 -23.52
CA THR A 342 -1.89 -18.85 -22.85
C THR A 342 -2.18 -20.22 -22.26
N TYR A 343 -3.36 -20.42 -21.66
CA TYR A 343 -3.82 -21.77 -21.30
C TYR A 343 -3.80 -22.73 -22.50
N ALA A 344 -4.36 -22.32 -23.65
CA ALA A 344 -4.35 -23.12 -24.87
C ALA A 344 -2.93 -23.37 -25.42
N LEU A 345 -2.02 -22.38 -25.30
CA LEU A 345 -0.61 -22.51 -25.63
C LEU A 345 0.07 -23.59 -24.79
N LEU A 346 -0.01 -23.51 -23.46
CA LEU A 346 0.61 -24.49 -22.55
C LEU A 346 0.09 -25.90 -22.81
N ARG A 347 -1.22 -26.05 -23.05
CA ARG A 347 -1.83 -27.32 -23.45
C ARG A 347 -1.26 -27.85 -24.76
N THR A 348 -1.03 -26.97 -25.74
CA THR A 348 -0.47 -27.34 -27.04
C THR A 348 0.99 -27.78 -26.92
N LEU A 349 1.81 -27.04 -26.16
CA LEU A 349 3.21 -27.38 -25.89
C LEU A 349 3.31 -28.74 -25.18
N THR A 350 2.55 -28.90 -24.10
CA THR A 350 2.50 -30.16 -23.32
C THR A 350 2.05 -31.33 -24.19
N ALA A 351 0.99 -31.17 -25.00
CA ALA A 351 0.47 -32.24 -25.85
C ALA A 351 1.45 -32.63 -26.97
N ALA A 352 2.27 -31.68 -27.45
CA ALA A 352 3.31 -31.94 -28.44
C ALA A 352 4.59 -32.52 -27.83
N GLY A 353 4.76 -32.46 -26.50
CA GLY A 353 5.96 -32.91 -25.80
C GLY A 353 7.09 -31.88 -25.80
N VAL A 354 6.78 -30.59 -25.98
CA VAL A 354 7.77 -29.51 -25.90
C VAL A 354 8.15 -29.25 -24.45
N GLU A 355 9.45 -29.25 -24.14
CA GLU A 355 9.98 -28.85 -22.83
C GLU A 355 9.82 -27.33 -22.66
N HIS A 356 9.19 -26.91 -21.57
CA HIS A 356 8.89 -25.51 -21.30
C HIS A 356 8.73 -25.26 -19.82
N GLU A 357 8.99 -24.01 -19.43
CA GLU A 357 8.76 -23.45 -18.12
C GLU A 357 7.56 -22.50 -18.15
N PHE A 358 6.83 -22.44 -17.05
CA PHE A 358 5.73 -21.51 -16.86
C PHE A 358 5.91 -20.80 -15.53
N ASP A 359 5.85 -19.47 -15.58
CA ASP A 359 6.05 -18.62 -14.41
C ASP A 359 4.87 -18.62 -13.44
N GLY A 360 3.73 -19.19 -13.84
CA GLY A 360 2.47 -19.07 -13.12
C GLY A 360 1.67 -17.85 -13.58
N VAL A 361 0.43 -17.78 -13.09
CA VAL A 361 -0.48 -16.64 -13.25
C VAL A 361 -0.05 -15.58 -12.24
N ASP A 362 0.28 -14.39 -12.75
CA ASP A 362 0.51 -13.19 -11.94
C ASP A 362 -0.75 -12.93 -11.09
N PRO A 363 -0.66 -12.84 -9.76
CA PRO A 363 -1.84 -12.59 -8.92
C PRO A 363 -2.30 -11.12 -8.95
N ASP A 364 -1.39 -10.18 -9.22
CA ASP A 364 -1.57 -8.77 -8.89
C ASP A 364 -2.15 -7.95 -10.06
N SER A 365 -1.78 -8.29 -11.29
CA SER A 365 -2.26 -7.57 -12.48
C SER A 365 -2.64 -8.47 -13.66
N GLY A 366 -3.49 -7.93 -14.52
CA GLY A 366 -3.84 -8.54 -15.81
C GLY A 366 -2.72 -8.39 -16.84
N GLY A 367 -3.06 -8.45 -18.13
CA GLY A 367 -2.12 -8.26 -19.22
C GLY A 367 -1.70 -6.79 -19.38
N THR A 368 -0.84 -6.30 -18.49
CA THR A 368 -0.36 -4.92 -18.45
C THR A 368 1.16 -4.86 -18.45
N TRP A 369 1.70 -3.65 -18.60
CA TRP A 369 3.14 -3.42 -18.48
C TRP A 369 3.72 -3.77 -17.10
N ASP A 370 2.92 -3.79 -16.03
CA ASP A 370 3.40 -4.27 -14.72
C ASP A 370 3.82 -5.74 -14.80
N THR A 371 2.92 -6.61 -15.25
CA THR A 371 3.20 -8.05 -15.48
C THR A 371 4.34 -8.28 -16.48
N TRP A 372 4.39 -7.54 -17.59
CA TRP A 372 5.42 -7.79 -18.61
C TRP A 372 6.82 -7.33 -18.20
N ARG A 373 6.94 -6.25 -17.41
CA ARG A 373 8.23 -5.80 -16.86
C ARG A 373 8.81 -6.80 -15.89
N GLU A 374 7.94 -7.33 -15.06
CA GLU A 374 8.23 -8.39 -14.13
C GLU A 374 8.68 -9.68 -14.84
N GLY A 375 7.96 -10.09 -15.88
CA GLY A 375 8.36 -11.19 -16.75
C GLY A 375 9.69 -10.94 -17.47
N LEU A 376 9.95 -9.71 -17.96
CA LEU A 376 11.22 -9.34 -18.58
C LEU A 376 12.38 -9.47 -17.58
N ARG A 377 12.18 -8.97 -16.36
CA ARG A 377 13.20 -9.03 -15.30
C ARG A 377 13.58 -10.48 -14.98
N ASP A 378 12.58 -11.36 -14.88
CA ASP A 378 12.80 -12.79 -14.65
C ASP A 378 13.47 -13.46 -15.86
N PHE A 379 12.94 -13.26 -17.06
CA PHE A 379 13.45 -13.86 -18.28
C PHE A 379 14.90 -13.46 -18.54
N ALA A 380 15.20 -12.16 -18.57
CA ALA A 380 16.55 -11.65 -18.83
C ALA A 380 17.57 -12.14 -17.79
N GLY A 381 17.16 -12.29 -16.53
CA GLY A 381 18.00 -12.82 -15.46
C GLY A 381 18.35 -14.31 -15.58
N ARG A 382 17.68 -15.05 -16.47
CA ARG A 382 17.90 -16.49 -16.74
C ARG A 382 18.70 -16.75 -18.01
N LEU A 383 18.80 -15.77 -18.91
CA LEU A 383 19.42 -15.97 -20.21
C LEU A 383 20.92 -16.22 -20.11
N PHE A 384 21.40 -17.15 -20.94
CA PHE A 384 22.83 -17.43 -21.19
C PHE A 384 23.65 -17.82 -19.95
N ARG A 385 22.97 -18.33 -18.91
CA ARG A 385 23.60 -18.76 -17.66
C ARG A 385 22.82 -19.92 -17.02
N ASP A 386 23.51 -20.68 -16.18
CA ASP A 386 22.87 -21.70 -15.36
C ASP A 386 22.10 -21.05 -14.20
N VAL A 387 20.85 -21.45 -14.02
CA VAL A 387 19.99 -21.08 -12.89
C VAL A 387 19.50 -22.35 -12.19
N ASP A 388 19.46 -22.34 -10.85
CA ASP A 388 19.01 -23.52 -10.08
C ASP A 388 17.49 -23.59 -9.94
N ASP A 389 16.82 -22.43 -10.00
CA ASP A 389 15.38 -22.31 -9.84
C ASP A 389 14.71 -22.18 -11.21
N HIS A 390 13.92 -23.18 -11.59
CA HIS A 390 13.13 -23.22 -12.82
C HIS A 390 11.62 -23.04 -12.54
N GLY A 391 11.25 -22.80 -11.27
CA GLY A 391 9.88 -22.69 -10.82
C GLY A 391 9.20 -21.36 -11.15
N PRO A 392 7.92 -21.24 -10.79
CA PRO A 392 7.19 -19.99 -10.83
C PRO A 392 7.75 -19.00 -9.79
N ARG A 393 7.64 -17.70 -10.07
CA ARG A 393 7.94 -16.67 -9.07
C ARG A 393 7.01 -16.79 -7.86
N ALA A 394 7.48 -16.35 -6.70
CA ALA A 394 6.71 -16.43 -5.46
C ALA A 394 5.33 -15.77 -5.61
N GLY A 395 4.30 -16.39 -5.05
CA GLY A 395 2.91 -15.92 -5.11
C GLY A 395 2.18 -16.25 -6.42
N HIS A 396 2.88 -16.64 -7.49
CA HIS A 396 2.23 -16.96 -8.77
C HIS A 396 1.44 -18.26 -8.69
N ARG A 397 0.24 -18.25 -9.29
CA ARG A 397 -0.74 -19.34 -9.19
C ARG A 397 -0.62 -20.31 -10.38
N PRO A 398 -1.02 -21.59 -10.24
CA PRO A 398 -1.10 -22.50 -11.38
C PRO A 398 -2.20 -22.07 -12.37
N LEU A 399 -2.02 -22.42 -13.65
CA LEU A 399 -3.01 -22.20 -14.72
C LEU A 399 -3.69 -23.52 -15.10
N ASP A 400 -4.55 -24.02 -14.21
CA ASP A 400 -5.12 -25.37 -14.31
C ASP A 400 -6.34 -25.46 -15.25
N ALA A 401 -7.04 -24.34 -15.46
CA ALA A 401 -8.26 -24.27 -16.24
C ALA A 401 -8.40 -22.93 -16.98
N PRO A 402 -9.16 -22.87 -18.09
CA PRO A 402 -9.51 -21.60 -18.71
C PRO A 402 -10.46 -20.81 -17.80
N TYR A 403 -10.31 -19.50 -17.77
CA TYR A 403 -11.24 -18.60 -17.11
C TYR A 403 -12.49 -18.42 -17.97
N THR A 404 -13.66 -18.71 -17.39
CA THR A 404 -14.95 -18.44 -18.02
C THR A 404 -15.65 -17.36 -17.22
N PRO A 405 -15.65 -16.09 -17.68
CA PRO A 405 -16.38 -15.05 -16.97
C PRO A 405 -17.86 -15.42 -16.94
N PRO A 406 -18.61 -15.00 -15.90
CA PRO A 406 -20.03 -15.28 -15.81
C PRO A 406 -20.77 -14.79 -17.07
N ALA A 407 -21.78 -15.54 -17.50
CA ALA A 407 -22.57 -15.16 -18.66
C ALA A 407 -23.30 -13.83 -18.42
N PRO A 408 -23.45 -12.95 -19.43
CA PRO A 408 -24.23 -11.73 -19.27
C PRO A 408 -25.64 -12.03 -18.75
N GLY A 409 -26.07 -11.35 -17.70
CA GLY A 409 -27.35 -11.57 -17.04
C GLY A 409 -27.41 -12.76 -16.08
N SER A 410 -26.31 -13.47 -15.83
CA SER A 410 -26.29 -14.64 -14.95
C SER A 410 -25.82 -14.37 -13.52
N VAL A 411 -25.45 -13.13 -13.19
CA VAL A 411 -24.90 -12.77 -11.87
C VAL A 411 -25.77 -11.74 -11.15
N THR A 412 -25.77 -11.81 -9.83
CA THR A 412 -26.11 -10.64 -8.99
C THR A 412 -24.92 -9.71 -9.01
N THR A 413 -25.15 -8.45 -9.33
CA THR A 413 -24.12 -7.42 -9.40
C THR A 413 -23.95 -6.73 -8.04
N PRO A 414 -22.72 -6.45 -7.58
CA PRO A 414 -21.46 -6.92 -8.16
C PRO A 414 -21.20 -8.39 -7.79
N HIS A 415 -20.55 -9.12 -8.68
CA HIS A 415 -20.12 -10.50 -8.43
C HIS A 415 -18.63 -10.52 -8.10
N VAL A 416 -18.29 -11.03 -6.92
CA VAL A 416 -16.90 -11.22 -6.47
C VAL A 416 -16.53 -12.69 -6.63
N ASP A 417 -15.44 -12.98 -7.33
CA ASP A 417 -14.90 -14.34 -7.43
C ASP A 417 -13.85 -14.64 -6.34
N GLU A 418 -13.36 -15.88 -6.32
CA GLU A 418 -12.41 -16.36 -5.32
C GLU A 418 -11.01 -15.71 -5.40
N HIS A 419 -10.75 -14.91 -6.44
CA HIS A 419 -9.49 -14.19 -6.64
C HIS A 419 -9.65 -12.69 -6.41
N GLY A 420 -10.79 -12.25 -5.86
CA GLY A 420 -11.06 -10.84 -5.59
C GLY A 420 -11.36 -10.03 -6.86
N ILE A 421 -11.59 -10.68 -8.01
CA ILE A 421 -12.02 -9.97 -9.22
C ILE A 421 -13.52 -9.70 -9.12
N VAL A 422 -13.86 -8.43 -9.26
CA VAL A 422 -15.23 -7.93 -9.13
C VAL A 422 -15.80 -7.62 -10.50
N THR A 423 -16.88 -8.33 -10.84
CA THR A 423 -17.66 -8.10 -12.05
C THR A 423 -18.86 -7.21 -11.74
N PHE A 424 -18.86 -6.00 -12.28
CA PHE A 424 -20.00 -5.10 -12.29
C PHE A 424 -20.81 -5.29 -13.58
N GLU A 425 -22.12 -5.37 -13.44
CA GLU A 425 -23.04 -5.49 -14.58
C GLU A 425 -24.32 -4.68 -14.33
N THR A 426 -24.75 -3.93 -15.35
CA THR A 426 -26.05 -3.25 -15.29
C THR A 426 -27.20 -4.18 -15.68
N GLY A 427 -28.41 -3.86 -15.22
CA GLY A 427 -29.63 -4.36 -15.85
C GLY A 427 -29.83 -3.78 -17.26
N THR A 428 -30.96 -4.10 -17.89
CA THR A 428 -31.28 -3.68 -19.26
C THR A 428 -31.86 -2.26 -19.35
N GLN A 429 -32.12 -1.60 -18.21
CA GLN A 429 -32.71 -0.26 -18.16
C GLN A 429 -31.85 0.83 -18.81
N TRP A 430 -30.54 0.57 -18.96
CA TRP A 430 -29.58 1.50 -19.58
C TRP A 430 -29.02 0.96 -20.90
N ALA A 431 -29.76 0.07 -21.57
CA ALA A 431 -29.37 -0.49 -22.86
C ALA A 431 -29.15 0.59 -23.93
N ASP A 432 -29.84 1.74 -23.86
CA ASP A 432 -29.69 2.84 -24.82
C ASP A 432 -28.70 3.93 -24.38
N ALA A 433 -28.06 3.78 -23.22
CA ALA A 433 -27.02 4.70 -22.76
C ALA A 433 -25.84 4.72 -23.72
N LYS A 434 -25.04 5.79 -23.67
CA LYS A 434 -23.86 5.98 -24.52
C LYS A 434 -22.55 5.85 -23.75
N ASP A 435 -22.57 6.20 -22.48
CA ASP A 435 -21.42 6.24 -21.59
C ASP A 435 -21.86 5.73 -20.22
N VAL A 436 -21.24 4.64 -19.75
CA VAL A 436 -21.49 4.10 -18.41
C VAL A 436 -20.16 3.83 -17.74
N THR A 437 -20.01 4.31 -16.50
CA THR A 437 -18.84 4.02 -15.66
C THR A 437 -19.29 3.49 -14.30
N VAL A 438 -18.44 2.69 -13.65
CA VAL A 438 -18.56 2.40 -12.22
C VAL A 438 -17.68 3.40 -11.48
N TRP A 439 -18.28 4.14 -10.55
CA TRP A 439 -17.60 5.14 -9.74
C TRP A 439 -17.50 4.66 -8.30
N ALA A 440 -16.28 4.45 -7.80
CA ALA A 440 -16.04 3.84 -6.50
C ALA A 440 -14.81 4.41 -5.78
N ASN A 441 -14.77 4.25 -4.46
CA ASN A 441 -13.71 4.76 -3.57
C ASN A 441 -12.44 3.88 -3.52
N TRP A 442 -12.05 3.26 -4.63
CA TRP A 442 -10.91 2.33 -4.68
C TRP A 442 -9.55 3.00 -4.96
N ALA A 443 -9.46 4.33 -4.92
CA ALA A 443 -8.16 5.00 -4.93
C ALA A 443 -7.43 4.81 -3.59
N PRO A 444 -6.09 4.91 -3.53
CA PRO A 444 -5.32 4.73 -2.28
C PRO A 444 -5.67 5.64 -1.09
N ASN A 445 -6.31 6.79 -1.34
CA ASN A 445 -6.87 7.70 -0.33
C ASN A 445 -8.40 7.69 -0.28
N GLY A 446 -9.03 6.62 -0.77
CA GLY A 446 -10.48 6.53 -0.93
C GLY A 446 -11.07 7.63 -1.82
N ALA A 447 -10.25 8.31 -2.64
CA ALA A 447 -10.74 9.13 -3.74
C ALA A 447 -11.53 8.26 -4.72
N TRP A 448 -12.42 8.90 -5.45
CA TRP A 448 -13.41 8.18 -6.24
C TRP A 448 -13.02 8.17 -7.71
N PHE A 449 -12.54 7.03 -8.19
CA PHE A 449 -12.22 6.84 -9.60
C PHE A 449 -13.38 6.22 -10.35
N ARG A 450 -13.54 6.61 -11.61
CA ARG A 450 -14.49 6.02 -12.54
C ARG A 450 -13.77 5.00 -13.40
N VAL A 451 -14.28 3.79 -13.48
CA VAL A 451 -13.83 2.78 -14.43
C VAL A 451 -14.87 2.68 -15.55
N PRO A 452 -14.49 2.93 -16.82
CA PRO A 452 -15.38 2.79 -17.96
C PRO A 452 -15.91 1.37 -18.12
N MET A 453 -17.21 1.23 -18.37
CA MET A 453 -17.84 -0.05 -18.67
C MET A 453 -17.95 -0.27 -20.19
N THR A 454 -17.96 -1.54 -20.61
CA THR A 454 -18.17 -1.91 -22.00
C THR A 454 -19.56 -2.50 -22.20
N LYS A 455 -20.21 -2.17 -23.31
CA LYS A 455 -21.52 -2.72 -23.67
C LYS A 455 -21.39 -4.15 -24.18
N VAL A 456 -22.08 -5.09 -23.53
CA VAL A 456 -22.17 -6.51 -23.90
C VAL A 456 -23.63 -6.87 -24.09
N GLY A 457 -24.07 -6.93 -25.36
CA GLY A 457 -25.49 -7.10 -25.68
C GLY A 457 -26.31 -5.85 -25.30
N ASP A 458 -27.28 -6.03 -24.39
CA ASP A 458 -28.16 -4.98 -23.87
C ASP A 458 -27.77 -4.49 -22.46
N ARG A 459 -26.55 -4.82 -22.00
CA ARG A 459 -26.03 -4.50 -20.67
C ARG A 459 -24.64 -3.87 -20.75
N TRP A 460 -24.24 -3.17 -19.69
CA TRP A 460 -22.89 -2.66 -19.51
C TRP A 460 -22.17 -3.51 -18.47
N ARG A 461 -20.90 -3.86 -18.75
CA ARG A 461 -20.10 -4.76 -17.92
C ARG A 461 -18.66 -4.25 -17.77
N VAL A 462 -18.08 -4.47 -16.60
CA VAL A 462 -16.63 -4.34 -16.36
C VAL A 462 -16.17 -5.30 -15.28
N GLN A 463 -14.92 -5.74 -15.37
CA GLN A 463 -14.24 -6.52 -14.34
C GLN A 463 -13.08 -5.68 -13.80
N VAL A 464 -12.94 -5.62 -12.47
CA VAL A 464 -11.92 -4.84 -11.76
C VAL A 464 -11.34 -5.70 -10.65
N GLY A 465 -10.03 -5.68 -10.46
CA GLY A 465 -9.38 -6.34 -9.33
C GLY A 465 -8.00 -6.93 -9.66
N PRO A 466 -7.44 -7.74 -8.76
CA PRO A 466 -8.00 -8.12 -7.46
C PRO A 466 -8.28 -6.91 -6.56
N LEU A 467 -9.43 -6.93 -5.88
CA LEU A 467 -9.77 -6.00 -4.81
C LEU A 467 -9.71 -6.75 -3.47
N ASP A 468 -9.48 -6.02 -2.38
CA ASP A 468 -9.56 -6.53 -1.01
C ASP A 468 -10.11 -5.43 -0.09
N GLY A 469 -11.17 -5.75 0.64
CA GLY A 469 -11.74 -4.86 1.64
C GLY A 469 -13.09 -4.26 1.28
N PHE A 470 -13.39 -3.11 1.88
CA PHE A 470 -14.70 -2.48 1.83
C PHE A 470 -14.72 -1.24 0.95
N TYR A 471 -15.69 -1.21 0.03
CA TYR A 471 -15.84 -0.18 -0.97
C TYR A 471 -17.28 0.34 -1.03
N TYR A 472 -17.41 1.54 -1.57
CA TYR A 472 -18.62 2.12 -2.09
C TYR A 472 -18.54 2.22 -3.58
N TYR A 473 -19.66 1.98 -4.25
CA TYR A 473 -19.76 2.23 -5.68
C TYR A 473 -21.13 2.77 -6.09
N ARG A 474 -21.18 3.33 -7.28
CA ARG A 474 -22.41 3.67 -8.01
C ARG A 474 -22.14 3.62 -9.51
N TYR A 475 -23.19 3.58 -10.32
CA TYR A 475 -23.05 3.77 -11.76
C TYR A 475 -23.16 5.26 -12.09
N VAL A 476 -22.39 5.71 -13.09
CA VAL A 476 -22.60 7.01 -13.73
C VAL A 476 -23.03 6.72 -15.16
N VAL A 477 -24.28 7.04 -15.50
CA VAL A 477 -24.92 6.73 -16.78
C VAL A 477 -25.18 8.03 -17.52
N ASP A 478 -24.53 8.22 -18.66
CA ASP A 478 -24.57 9.45 -19.46
C ASP A 478 -24.30 10.72 -18.62
N GLY A 479 -23.42 10.60 -17.61
CA GLY A 479 -23.06 11.68 -16.69
C GLY A 479 -23.99 11.87 -15.49
N VAL A 480 -24.96 10.97 -15.28
CA VAL A 480 -25.90 11.01 -14.15
C VAL A 480 -25.58 9.90 -13.16
N ASP A 481 -25.49 10.24 -11.88
CA ASP A 481 -25.24 9.29 -10.80
C ASP A 481 -26.46 8.42 -10.51
N HIS A 482 -26.25 7.10 -10.44
CA HIS A 482 -27.25 6.10 -10.11
C HIS A 482 -26.71 5.11 -9.10
N LYS A 483 -27.37 5.01 -7.95
CA LYS A 483 -27.20 3.88 -7.03
C LYS A 483 -27.51 2.56 -7.77
N ASP A 484 -26.85 1.47 -7.39
CA ASP A 484 -27.14 0.18 -7.99
C ASP A 484 -28.60 -0.23 -7.73
N PRO A 485 -29.42 -0.46 -8.76
CA PRO A 485 -30.81 -0.90 -8.58
C PRO A 485 -30.95 -2.29 -7.95
N ALA A 486 -29.89 -3.10 -7.94
CA ALA A 486 -29.88 -4.41 -7.31
C ALA A 486 -29.51 -4.36 -5.82
N ASP A 487 -28.99 -3.23 -5.32
CA ASP A 487 -28.63 -3.08 -3.91
C ASP A 487 -29.87 -3.03 -3.01
N THR A 488 -29.78 -3.76 -1.91
CA THR A 488 -30.87 -3.90 -0.92
C THR A 488 -30.67 -3.04 0.32
N VAL A 489 -29.50 -2.43 0.50
CA VAL A 489 -29.22 -1.50 1.59
C VAL A 489 -29.98 -0.20 1.32
N ASN A 490 -30.86 0.21 2.24
CA ASN A 490 -31.72 1.39 2.02
C ASN A 490 -31.27 2.62 2.81
N THR A 491 -30.44 2.45 3.83
CA THR A 491 -29.97 3.56 4.67
C THR A 491 -28.98 4.47 3.95
N LEU A 492 -28.16 3.89 3.07
CA LEU A 492 -27.15 4.60 2.29
C LEU A 492 -27.76 5.19 1.01
N THR A 493 -27.85 6.52 0.93
CA THR A 493 -28.41 7.21 -0.24
C THR A 493 -27.34 7.44 -1.31
N GLY A 494 -27.62 7.04 -2.55
CA GLY A 494 -26.83 7.43 -3.73
C GLY A 494 -25.62 6.56 -4.06
N VAL A 495 -25.17 5.69 -3.16
CA VAL A 495 -24.11 4.69 -3.40
C VAL A 495 -24.49 3.35 -2.78
N SER A 496 -23.78 2.30 -3.18
CA SER A 496 -23.97 0.91 -2.78
C SER A 496 -22.70 0.36 -2.13
N PRO A 497 -22.81 -0.40 -1.02
CA PRO A 497 -21.65 -1.01 -0.40
C PRO A 497 -21.20 -2.26 -1.16
N LEU A 498 -19.90 -2.52 -1.15
CA LEU A 498 -19.26 -3.70 -1.69
C LEU A 498 -18.21 -4.15 -0.67
N PHE A 499 -18.32 -5.40 -0.22
CA PHE A 499 -17.28 -6.04 0.55
C PHE A 499 -16.64 -7.14 -0.29
N VAL A 500 -15.32 -7.06 -0.46
CA VAL A 500 -14.50 -8.06 -1.13
C VAL A 500 -13.68 -8.77 -0.05
N PRO A 501 -13.96 -10.05 0.24
CA PRO A 501 -13.17 -10.79 1.22
C PRO A 501 -11.72 -10.94 0.76
N GLY A 502 -10.79 -10.66 1.66
CA GLY A 502 -9.37 -10.96 1.48
C GLY A 502 -8.61 -10.95 2.80
N GLU A 503 -7.28 -10.95 2.70
CA GLU A 503 -6.40 -11.22 3.84
C GLU A 503 -6.32 -10.02 4.79
N THR A 504 -6.47 -8.79 4.29
CA THR A 504 -6.33 -7.58 5.11
C THR A 504 -7.57 -7.25 5.93
N ASP A 505 -8.72 -7.83 5.58
CA ASP A 505 -10.02 -7.40 6.10
C ASP A 505 -10.78 -8.48 6.87
N ARG A 506 -10.06 -9.43 7.49
CA ARG A 506 -10.63 -10.49 8.35
C ARG A 506 -11.65 -9.94 9.35
N MET A 507 -11.37 -8.77 9.96
CA MET A 507 -12.26 -8.15 10.94
C MET A 507 -13.64 -7.78 10.39
N LEU A 508 -13.77 -7.65 9.06
CA LEU A 508 -15.02 -7.37 8.38
C LEU A 508 -15.73 -8.64 7.89
N THR A 509 -15.08 -9.80 7.94
CA THR A 509 -15.68 -11.08 7.49
C THR A 509 -16.68 -11.64 8.51
N ASP A 510 -17.64 -12.44 8.04
CA ASP A 510 -18.54 -13.14 8.95
C ASP A 510 -17.78 -14.27 9.67
N VAL A 511 -17.98 -14.38 10.99
CA VAL A 511 -17.47 -15.52 11.77
C VAL A 511 -18.29 -16.80 11.46
N PRO A 512 -17.76 -18.00 11.74
CA PRO A 512 -18.52 -19.23 11.58
C PRO A 512 -19.88 -19.19 12.27
N GLU A 513 -20.90 -19.80 11.64
CA GLU A 513 -22.28 -19.79 12.14
C GLU A 513 -22.36 -20.22 13.61
N GLY A 514 -23.11 -19.47 14.41
CA GLY A 514 -23.29 -19.71 15.85
C GLY A 514 -22.13 -19.26 16.75
N ARG A 515 -21.05 -18.69 16.19
CA ARG A 515 -19.95 -18.11 16.99
C ARG A 515 -20.07 -16.59 17.21
N GLY A 516 -20.89 -15.92 16.40
CA GLY A 516 -21.14 -14.47 16.50
C GLY A 516 -22.19 -14.12 17.55
N GLY A 517 -22.27 -12.84 17.87
CA GLY A 517 -23.32 -12.26 18.71
C GLY A 517 -24.63 -12.12 17.95
N GLU A 518 -25.70 -11.85 18.70
CA GLU A 518 -27.04 -11.66 18.14
C GLU A 518 -27.31 -10.18 17.88
N LEU A 519 -27.94 -9.89 16.75
CA LEU A 519 -28.41 -8.56 16.38
C LEU A 519 -29.94 -8.51 16.47
N SER A 520 -30.47 -7.57 17.23
CA SER A 520 -31.90 -7.30 17.39
C SER A 520 -32.23 -5.84 17.10
N VAL A 521 -33.51 -5.55 16.89
CA VAL A 521 -34.01 -4.18 16.75
C VAL A 521 -34.77 -3.80 18.02
N LEU A 522 -34.33 -2.74 18.68
CA LEU A 522 -35.05 -2.08 19.78
C LEU A 522 -35.91 -0.96 19.21
N THR A 523 -37.18 -0.93 19.59
CA THR A 523 -38.11 0.17 19.26
C THR A 523 -38.45 0.95 20.52
N TYR A 524 -38.48 2.28 20.44
CA TYR A 524 -38.74 3.15 21.58
C TYR A 524 -39.42 4.46 21.16
N ASP A 525 -40.24 5.03 22.04
CA ASP A 525 -40.81 6.37 21.85
C ASP A 525 -39.78 7.45 22.17
N SER A 526 -39.56 8.41 21.27
CA SER A 526 -38.69 9.56 21.51
C SER A 526 -39.52 10.82 21.76
N ALA A 527 -39.42 11.37 22.97
CA ALA A 527 -40.01 12.68 23.27
C ALA A 527 -39.30 13.83 22.53
N VAL A 528 -38.02 13.65 22.18
CA VAL A 528 -37.21 14.67 21.48
C VAL A 528 -37.60 14.74 19.99
N ALA A 529 -37.77 13.60 19.34
CA ALA A 529 -38.18 13.52 17.94
C ALA A 529 -39.71 13.61 17.75
N GLY A 530 -40.49 13.26 18.78
CA GLY A 530 -41.95 13.23 18.73
C GLY A 530 -42.50 12.05 17.95
N GLU A 531 -41.74 10.96 17.82
CA GLU A 531 -42.08 9.76 17.05
C GLU A 531 -41.49 8.50 17.68
N GLU A 532 -42.00 7.33 17.27
CA GLU A 532 -41.38 6.03 17.55
C GLU A 532 -40.11 5.87 16.70
N ARG A 533 -39.03 5.41 17.32
CA ARG A 533 -37.70 5.25 16.71
C ARG A 533 -37.16 3.85 16.93
N SER A 534 -36.13 3.51 16.16
CA SER A 534 -35.47 2.21 16.21
C SER A 534 -33.97 2.35 16.44
N ALA A 535 -33.39 1.32 17.05
CA ALA A 535 -31.96 1.14 17.25
C ALA A 535 -31.58 -0.32 17.00
N TYR A 536 -30.43 -0.57 16.41
CA TYR A 536 -29.85 -1.91 16.40
C TYR A 536 -29.17 -2.16 17.75
N VAL A 537 -29.35 -3.36 18.28
CA VAL A 537 -28.67 -3.81 19.50
C VAL A 537 -27.92 -5.09 19.19
N TRP A 538 -26.60 -5.06 19.36
CA TRP A 538 -25.76 -6.25 19.31
C TRP A 538 -25.54 -6.76 20.73
N THR A 539 -25.80 -8.04 20.95
CA THR A 539 -25.53 -8.73 22.22
C THR A 539 -24.40 -9.75 22.02
N PRO A 540 -23.51 -9.92 22.99
CA PRO A 540 -22.33 -10.75 22.82
C PRO A 540 -22.71 -12.23 22.75
N PRO A 541 -21.89 -13.09 22.11
CA PRO A 541 -22.13 -14.53 22.11
C PRO A 541 -22.35 -15.06 23.54
N GLY A 542 -23.46 -15.79 23.74
CA GLY A 542 -23.84 -16.30 25.06
C GLY A 542 -24.40 -15.23 26.01
N TYR A 543 -25.00 -14.16 25.49
CA TYR A 543 -25.72 -13.17 26.29
C TYR A 543 -26.75 -13.84 27.23
N ASP A 544 -26.70 -13.47 28.51
CA ASP A 544 -27.58 -13.96 29.56
C ASP A 544 -28.30 -12.78 30.22
N ALA A 545 -29.58 -12.61 29.90
CA ALA A 545 -30.41 -11.55 30.45
C ALA A 545 -30.56 -11.65 31.99
N ASP A 546 -30.40 -12.84 32.57
CA ASP A 546 -30.59 -13.11 34.00
C ASP A 546 -29.28 -13.07 34.79
N ARG A 547 -28.15 -12.75 34.16
CA ARG A 547 -26.86 -12.72 34.85
C ARG A 547 -26.85 -11.70 35.99
N ALA A 548 -26.17 -12.04 37.08
CA ALA A 548 -26.17 -11.24 38.31
C ALA A 548 -25.57 -9.82 38.13
N GLU A 549 -24.53 -9.69 37.32
CA GLU A 549 -23.84 -8.42 37.07
C GLU A 549 -24.21 -7.87 35.70
N PRO A 550 -24.80 -6.67 35.54
CA PRO A 550 -25.18 -6.15 34.22
C PRO A 550 -24.01 -5.99 33.21
N TYR A 551 -24.27 -6.15 31.92
CA TYR A 551 -23.30 -5.96 30.83
C TYR A 551 -22.84 -4.50 30.73
N PRO A 552 -21.54 -4.23 30.52
CA PRO A 552 -21.12 -2.94 30.00
C PRO A 552 -21.82 -2.64 28.68
N VAL A 553 -22.03 -1.36 28.37
CA VAL A 553 -22.73 -0.93 27.16
C VAL A 553 -21.97 0.15 26.40
N LEU A 554 -21.79 -0.06 25.10
CA LEU A 554 -21.34 0.97 24.16
C LEU A 554 -22.54 1.54 23.42
N TYR A 555 -22.74 2.85 23.53
CA TYR A 555 -23.64 3.59 22.63
C TYR A 555 -22.82 4.10 21.45
N LEU A 556 -23.18 3.67 20.24
CA LEU A 556 -22.42 3.92 19.02
C LEU A 556 -23.26 4.72 18.01
N ASN A 557 -22.85 5.95 17.74
CA ASN A 557 -23.63 6.92 16.96
C ASN A 557 -23.11 7.11 15.53
N HIS A 558 -24.02 7.33 14.58
CA HIS A 558 -23.72 7.51 13.16
C HIS A 558 -23.48 8.99 12.79
N GLY A 559 -23.08 9.24 11.55
CA GLY A 559 -22.79 10.58 11.00
C GLY A 559 -24.02 11.32 10.46
N GLY A 560 -23.79 12.52 9.92
CA GLY A 560 -24.83 13.32 9.27
C GLY A 560 -25.27 12.69 7.94
N GLY A 561 -26.57 12.71 7.65
CA GLY A 561 -27.13 12.06 6.46
C GLY A 561 -27.22 10.53 6.55
N GLN A 562 -26.85 9.94 7.68
CA GLN A 562 -26.97 8.51 7.99
C GLN A 562 -28.15 8.26 8.96
N SER A 563 -28.29 7.03 9.41
CA SER A 563 -29.37 6.48 10.21
C SER A 563 -28.85 5.42 11.20
N TRP A 564 -29.75 4.92 12.06
CA TRP A 564 -29.46 3.87 13.03
C TRP A 564 -28.97 2.54 12.42
N GLY A 565 -29.21 2.33 11.12
CA GLY A 565 -28.79 1.11 10.42
C GLY A 565 -27.36 1.12 9.89
N ASP A 566 -26.74 2.30 9.72
CA ASP A 566 -25.53 2.41 8.90
C ASP A 566 -24.29 1.75 9.53
N TRP A 567 -24.16 1.74 10.86
CA TRP A 567 -23.07 0.98 11.50
C TRP A 567 -23.13 -0.53 11.20
N VAL A 568 -24.33 -1.08 11.00
CA VAL A 568 -24.54 -2.51 10.69
C VAL A 568 -24.48 -2.75 9.19
N GLU A 569 -25.32 -2.06 8.42
CA GLU A 569 -25.55 -2.32 7.00
C GLU A 569 -24.37 -1.88 6.13
N VAL A 570 -23.57 -0.92 6.62
CA VAL A 570 -22.46 -0.32 5.88
C VAL A 570 -21.16 -0.49 6.66
N GLY A 571 -21.15 -0.12 7.94
CA GLY A 571 -19.97 -0.16 8.80
C GLY A 571 -19.53 -1.55 9.23
N ARG A 572 -20.29 -2.61 8.90
CA ARG A 572 -19.99 -4.00 9.27
C ARG A 572 -19.66 -4.17 10.76
N ALA A 573 -20.29 -3.34 11.63
CA ALA A 573 -20.01 -3.33 13.06
C ALA A 573 -20.29 -4.68 13.72
N LYS A 574 -21.31 -5.42 13.25
CA LYS A 574 -21.59 -6.78 13.71
C LYS A 574 -20.38 -7.69 13.50
N GLN A 575 -19.80 -7.69 12.30
CA GLN A 575 -18.64 -8.52 11.96
C GLN A 575 -17.42 -8.14 12.78
N ILE A 576 -17.17 -6.83 12.96
CA ILE A 576 -16.07 -6.34 13.79
C ILE A 576 -16.23 -6.82 15.25
N LEU A 577 -17.43 -6.68 15.81
CA LEU A 577 -17.76 -7.13 17.18
C LEU A 577 -17.66 -8.65 17.33
N ASP A 578 -18.14 -9.40 16.35
CA ASP A 578 -18.11 -10.86 16.33
C ASP A 578 -16.67 -11.38 16.27
N ASN A 579 -15.84 -10.86 15.36
CA ASN A 579 -14.44 -11.26 15.25
C ASN A 579 -13.65 -10.94 16.52
N HIS A 580 -13.80 -9.73 17.07
CA HIS A 580 -13.18 -9.39 18.34
C HIS A 580 -13.66 -10.28 19.50
N SER A 581 -14.94 -10.66 19.51
CA SER A 581 -15.49 -11.58 20.52
C SER A 581 -14.91 -12.98 20.40
N VAL A 582 -14.83 -13.49 19.16
CA VAL A 582 -14.23 -14.79 18.83
C VAL A 582 -12.75 -14.83 19.22
N ASP A 583 -12.03 -13.74 19.00
CA ASP A 583 -10.61 -13.62 19.39
C ASP A 583 -10.42 -13.43 20.90
N GLY A 584 -11.49 -13.18 21.66
CA GLY A 584 -11.43 -12.79 23.07
C GLY A 584 -10.76 -11.42 23.28
N ALA A 585 -10.75 -10.58 22.25
CA ALA A 585 -10.11 -9.27 22.21
C ALA A 585 -10.94 -8.18 22.87
N ILE A 586 -12.23 -8.39 23.12
CA ILE A 586 -13.12 -7.47 23.82
C ILE A 586 -13.76 -8.14 25.04
N VAL A 587 -14.17 -7.34 26.03
CA VAL A 587 -15.02 -7.85 27.12
C VAL A 587 -16.44 -8.09 26.59
N PRO A 588 -17.19 -9.08 27.10
CA PRO A 588 -18.61 -9.23 26.75
C PRO A 588 -19.39 -7.96 27.13
N MET A 589 -19.90 -7.25 26.12
CA MET A 589 -20.62 -5.98 26.24
C MET A 589 -21.83 -5.96 25.30
N VAL A 590 -22.81 -5.11 25.56
CA VAL A 590 -23.91 -4.81 24.63
C VAL A 590 -23.56 -3.55 23.84
N VAL A 591 -23.89 -3.52 22.55
CA VAL A 591 -23.69 -2.32 21.70
C VAL A 591 -25.02 -1.84 21.18
N VAL A 592 -25.37 -0.58 21.47
CA VAL A 592 -26.62 0.06 21.07
C VAL A 592 -26.35 1.13 20.01
N MET A 593 -26.91 0.95 18.82
CA MET A 593 -26.73 1.80 17.64
C MET A 593 -28.06 2.49 17.29
N GLY A 594 -28.28 3.66 17.88
CA GLY A 594 -29.52 4.45 17.74
C GLY A 594 -29.44 5.56 16.70
N ASN A 595 -30.55 6.25 16.47
CA ASN A 595 -30.63 7.35 15.50
C ASN A 595 -30.36 8.71 16.17
N GLY A 596 -29.18 9.27 15.90
CA GLY A 596 -28.73 10.54 16.46
C GLY A 596 -29.22 11.80 15.76
N ASN A 597 -30.06 11.69 14.72
CA ASN A 597 -30.60 12.84 13.98
C ASN A 597 -31.72 13.55 14.76
N VAL A 598 -31.34 14.29 15.80
CA VAL A 598 -32.24 15.08 16.64
C VAL A 598 -31.59 16.42 17.01
N PRO A 599 -32.39 17.46 17.35
CA PRO A 599 -31.85 18.74 17.80
C PRO A 599 -31.11 18.68 19.14
N ASP A 600 -31.52 17.78 20.05
CA ASP A 600 -30.92 17.59 21.37
C ASP A 600 -30.53 16.12 21.57
N PHE A 601 -29.33 15.78 21.11
CA PHE A 601 -28.80 14.42 21.21
C PHE A 601 -28.58 13.95 22.66
N PRO A 602 -28.00 14.75 23.59
CA PRO A 602 -27.90 14.34 24.98
C PRO A 602 -29.24 13.92 25.60
N ALA A 603 -30.31 14.71 25.38
CA ALA A 603 -31.64 14.35 25.89
C ALA A 603 -32.19 13.08 25.23
N GLU A 604 -32.01 12.92 23.91
CA GLU A 604 -32.43 11.71 23.20
C GLU A 604 -31.74 10.46 23.74
N LEU A 605 -30.42 10.54 23.95
CA LEU A 605 -29.62 9.44 24.47
C LEU A 605 -29.97 9.11 25.92
N LEU A 606 -29.94 10.10 26.81
CA LEU A 606 -30.02 9.89 28.26
C LEU A 606 -31.45 9.67 28.77
N GLU A 607 -32.45 10.31 28.14
CA GLU A 607 -33.84 10.29 28.60
C GLU A 607 -34.73 9.29 27.84
N ASN A 608 -34.35 8.89 26.61
CA ASN A 608 -35.18 8.01 25.77
C ASN A 608 -34.46 6.69 25.45
N LEU A 609 -33.38 6.73 24.67
CA LEU A 609 -32.71 5.52 24.16
C LEU A 609 -32.07 4.68 25.28
N ALA A 610 -31.26 5.28 26.16
CA ALA A 610 -30.57 4.54 27.21
C ALA A 610 -31.54 3.91 28.24
N PRO A 611 -32.61 4.60 28.69
CA PRO A 611 -33.66 3.98 29.51
C PRO A 611 -34.40 2.84 28.80
N ALA A 612 -34.76 3.00 27.53
CA ALA A 612 -35.42 1.95 26.76
C ALA A 612 -34.52 0.70 26.61
N ALA A 613 -33.24 0.90 26.29
CA ALA A 613 -32.27 -0.18 26.21
C ALA A 613 -32.08 -0.88 27.57
N ARG A 614 -32.06 -0.14 28.68
CA ARG A 614 -31.98 -0.70 30.05
C ARG A 614 -33.22 -1.48 30.47
N ALA A 615 -34.38 -1.19 29.87
CA ALA A 615 -35.60 -1.93 30.16
C ALA A 615 -35.63 -3.29 29.46
N GLU A 616 -35.03 -3.39 28.28
CA GLU A 616 -35.03 -4.61 27.46
C GLU A 616 -33.77 -5.49 27.67
N TYR A 617 -32.61 -4.87 27.95
CA TYR A 617 -31.32 -5.55 28.08
C TYR A 617 -30.72 -5.34 29.48
N ASN A 618 -30.07 -6.37 30.01
CA ASN A 618 -29.39 -6.36 31.31
C ASN A 618 -28.05 -5.61 31.21
N ILE A 619 -28.12 -4.29 31.08
CA ILE A 619 -26.96 -3.40 30.89
C ILE A 619 -26.76 -2.45 32.07
N ALA A 620 -25.50 -2.08 32.31
CA ALA A 620 -25.10 -1.29 33.46
C ALA A 620 -25.52 0.20 33.35
N PRO A 621 -26.04 0.82 34.43
CA PRO A 621 -26.41 2.23 34.43
C PRO A 621 -25.28 3.18 34.85
N ASP A 622 -24.17 2.66 35.39
CA ASP A 622 -23.05 3.47 35.88
C ASP A 622 -22.05 3.78 34.77
N GLY A 623 -21.57 5.04 34.71
CA GLY A 623 -20.70 5.47 33.63
C GLY A 623 -19.38 4.70 33.52
N ALA A 624 -18.91 4.07 34.60
CA ALA A 624 -17.75 3.20 34.57
C ALA A 624 -17.89 2.02 33.59
N ARG A 625 -19.12 1.61 33.33
CA ARG A 625 -19.51 0.53 32.40
C ARG A 625 -20.31 1.06 31.22
N GLN A 626 -20.26 2.37 30.94
CA GLN A 626 -20.85 2.97 29.74
C GLN A 626 -19.80 3.67 28.89
N ALA A 627 -19.80 3.32 27.60
CA ALA A 627 -18.99 3.95 26.57
C ALA A 627 -19.88 4.72 25.60
N LEU A 628 -19.35 5.82 25.07
CA LEU A 628 -19.98 6.60 24.02
C LEU A 628 -18.99 6.82 22.89
N ALA A 629 -19.36 6.42 21.68
CA ALA A 629 -18.57 6.69 20.50
C ALA A 629 -19.44 7.10 19.32
N GLY A 630 -18.84 7.77 18.34
CA GLY A 630 -19.53 8.06 17.10
C GLY A 630 -18.62 8.63 16.03
N LEU A 631 -19.13 8.65 14.80
CA LEU A 631 -18.41 9.12 13.61
C LEU A 631 -18.95 10.47 13.11
N SER A 632 -18.10 11.34 12.56
CA SER A 632 -18.51 12.61 11.93
C SER A 632 -19.42 13.46 12.84
N MET A 633 -20.63 13.81 12.42
CA MET A 633 -21.64 14.46 13.27
C MET A 633 -21.93 13.68 14.57
N GLY A 634 -21.90 12.36 14.53
CA GLY A 634 -22.00 11.49 15.71
C GLY A 634 -20.81 11.62 16.66
N ALA A 635 -19.60 11.88 16.15
CA ALA A 635 -18.45 12.25 16.96
C ALA A 635 -18.65 13.62 17.62
N MET A 636 -19.24 14.58 16.91
CA MET A 636 -19.58 15.90 17.49
C MET A 636 -20.60 15.76 18.62
N ASN A 637 -21.64 14.96 18.41
CA ASN A 637 -22.64 14.61 19.42
C ASN A 637 -22.00 13.93 20.64
N THR A 638 -21.06 13.01 20.39
CA THR A 638 -20.26 12.33 21.42
C THR A 638 -19.45 13.31 22.25
N LEU A 639 -18.68 14.19 21.59
CA LEU A 639 -17.84 15.19 22.25
C LEU A 639 -18.68 16.19 23.06
N ASN A 640 -19.78 16.69 22.50
CA ASN A 640 -20.66 17.61 23.21
C ASN A 640 -21.26 16.95 24.46
N THR A 641 -21.74 15.71 24.35
CA THR A 641 -22.31 14.97 25.48
C THR A 641 -21.26 14.72 26.56
N TRP A 642 -20.10 14.20 26.17
CA TRP A 642 -18.98 13.93 27.08
C TRP A 642 -18.53 15.15 27.87
N LEU A 643 -18.30 16.28 27.19
CA LEU A 643 -17.82 17.50 27.84
C LEU A 643 -18.87 18.13 28.76
N THR A 644 -20.17 18.01 28.44
CA THR A 644 -21.25 18.66 29.21
C THR A 644 -21.85 17.78 30.31
N HIS A 645 -21.66 16.45 30.25
CA HIS A 645 -22.18 15.47 31.20
C HIS A 645 -21.05 14.57 31.74
N PRO A 646 -20.06 15.13 32.46
CA PRO A 646 -18.91 14.37 32.93
C PRO A 646 -19.33 13.24 33.89
N GLY A 647 -18.79 12.04 33.66
CA GLY A 647 -19.02 10.86 34.50
C GLY A 647 -20.17 9.95 34.05
N GLU A 648 -21.07 10.41 33.17
CA GLU A 648 -22.14 9.58 32.57
C GLU A 648 -21.55 8.50 31.64
N PHE A 649 -20.54 8.85 30.85
CA PHE A 649 -19.77 7.93 30.01
C PHE A 649 -18.30 8.11 30.30
N GLN A 650 -17.60 7.04 30.67
CA GLN A 650 -16.18 7.12 31.04
C GLN A 650 -15.23 6.59 29.97
N TRP A 651 -15.76 6.11 28.83
CA TRP A 651 -15.00 5.59 27.70
C TRP A 651 -15.49 6.26 26.42
N ILE A 652 -14.66 7.11 25.81
CA ILE A 652 -15.06 8.01 24.73
C ILE A 652 -14.24 7.74 23.48
N GLY A 653 -14.94 7.56 22.35
CA GLY A 653 -14.33 7.43 21.02
C GLY A 653 -14.92 8.43 20.03
N ALA A 654 -14.12 9.38 19.54
CA ALA A 654 -14.57 10.36 18.55
C ALA A 654 -13.91 10.10 17.19
N PHE A 655 -14.67 9.63 16.20
CA PHE A 655 -14.15 9.25 14.88
C PHE A 655 -14.39 10.36 13.85
N SER A 656 -13.31 10.97 13.32
CA SER A 656 -13.38 12.04 12.32
C SER A 656 -14.31 13.19 12.72
N GLY A 657 -14.04 13.82 13.87
CA GLY A 657 -14.93 14.78 14.52
C GLY A 657 -14.26 16.05 15.00
N GLY A 658 -15.07 17.01 15.46
CA GLY A 658 -14.59 18.27 16.03
C GLY A 658 -15.73 19.07 16.66
N LEU A 659 -15.43 20.24 17.22
CA LEU A 659 -16.46 21.12 17.78
C LEU A 659 -16.87 22.19 16.76
N PHE A 660 -17.91 21.90 15.98
CA PHE A 660 -18.34 22.74 14.86
C PHE A 660 -19.22 23.94 15.26
N PHE A 661 -20.10 23.77 16.27
CA PHE A 661 -21.04 24.81 16.73
C PHE A 661 -20.50 25.67 17.88
N GLY A 662 -19.17 25.74 18.00
CA GLY A 662 -18.47 26.39 19.10
C GLY A 662 -18.15 25.44 20.25
N THR A 663 -17.30 25.89 21.17
CA THR A 663 -16.90 25.12 22.34
C THR A 663 -17.97 25.22 23.44
N PRO A 664 -18.55 24.10 23.92
CA PRO A 664 -19.47 24.15 25.05
C PRO A 664 -18.75 24.63 26.32
N GLN A 665 -19.51 25.16 27.27
CA GLN A 665 -18.95 25.43 28.60
C GLN A 665 -18.84 24.11 29.37
N PHE A 666 -17.64 23.76 29.84
CA PHE A 666 -17.39 22.56 30.65
C PHE A 666 -16.32 22.81 31.72
N ASP A 667 -16.28 21.93 32.72
CA ASP A 667 -15.24 21.89 33.76
C ASP A 667 -14.22 20.79 33.42
N PRO A 668 -12.98 21.14 33.01
CA PRO A 668 -11.95 20.16 32.67
C PRO A 668 -11.62 19.19 33.80
N ALA A 669 -11.67 19.63 35.07
CA ALA A 669 -11.35 18.77 36.20
C ALA A 669 -12.44 17.72 36.42
N ALA A 670 -13.71 18.10 36.25
CA ALA A 670 -14.82 17.17 36.29
C ALA A 670 -14.78 16.18 35.10
N VAL A 671 -14.46 16.66 33.90
CA VAL A 671 -14.28 15.81 32.71
C VAL A 671 -13.20 14.76 32.94
N ASN A 672 -12.00 15.16 33.39
CA ASN A 672 -10.92 14.20 33.66
C ASN A 672 -11.28 13.22 34.77
N ALA A 673 -11.85 13.70 35.88
CA ALA A 673 -12.26 12.84 36.99
C ALA A 673 -13.35 11.83 36.60
N GLY A 674 -14.18 12.18 35.62
CA GLY A 674 -15.25 11.36 35.07
C GLY A 674 -14.88 10.61 33.79
N THR A 675 -13.60 10.50 33.42
CA THR A 675 -13.16 9.84 32.18
C THR A 675 -12.05 8.84 32.49
N ARG A 676 -12.22 7.58 32.04
CA ARG A 676 -11.15 6.56 32.06
C ARG A 676 -10.36 6.54 30.76
N LEU A 677 -11.02 6.75 29.64
CA LEU A 677 -10.41 6.85 28.32
C LEU A 677 -11.19 7.85 27.47
N ALA A 678 -10.49 8.78 26.85
CA ALA A 678 -10.99 9.55 25.72
C ALA A 678 -10.00 9.46 24.58
N ARG A 679 -10.42 8.90 23.44
CA ARG A 679 -9.55 8.68 22.29
C ARG A 679 -10.14 9.32 21.04
N MET A 680 -9.33 10.15 20.40
CA MET A 680 -9.69 10.88 19.20
C MET A 680 -9.12 10.14 17.99
N TYR A 681 -9.88 10.15 16.90
CA TYR A 681 -9.49 9.56 15.64
C TYR A 681 -9.86 10.50 14.50
N THR A 682 -9.12 10.42 13.39
CA THR A 682 -9.44 11.13 12.15
C THR A 682 -8.83 10.38 10.97
N GLY A 683 -9.41 10.54 9.79
CA GLY A 683 -8.70 10.22 8.55
C GLY A 683 -7.52 11.17 8.34
N ASP A 684 -6.73 10.91 7.28
CA ASP A 684 -5.59 11.72 6.91
C ASP A 684 -6.00 13.07 6.28
N VAL A 685 -5.07 13.78 5.62
CA VAL A 685 -5.34 15.08 5.00
C VAL A 685 -6.44 15.06 3.94
N SER A 686 -6.86 13.88 3.46
CA SER A 686 -8.02 13.68 2.58
C SER A 686 -9.36 13.68 3.31
N ASP A 687 -9.36 13.53 4.64
CA ASP A 687 -10.55 13.73 5.48
C ASP A 687 -10.74 15.23 5.72
N PHE A 688 -11.87 15.78 5.25
CA PHE A 688 -12.16 17.22 5.42
C PHE A 688 -12.27 17.65 6.90
N THR A 689 -12.44 16.70 7.82
CA THR A 689 -12.46 16.96 9.27
C THR A 689 -11.07 16.92 9.90
N TYR A 690 -10.01 16.55 9.18
CA TYR A 690 -8.64 16.49 9.71
C TYR A 690 -8.25 17.78 10.46
N GLY A 691 -8.44 18.94 9.83
CA GLY A 691 -8.16 20.23 10.45
C GLY A 691 -8.99 20.49 11.71
N LEU A 692 -10.27 20.09 11.70
CA LEU A 692 -11.17 20.24 12.86
C LEU A 692 -10.73 19.36 14.04
N THR A 693 -10.28 18.13 13.75
CA THR A 693 -9.73 17.22 14.76
C THR A 693 -8.45 17.80 15.36
N MET A 694 -7.54 18.32 14.53
CA MET A 694 -6.30 18.93 15.04
C MET A 694 -6.57 20.15 15.92
N ASP A 695 -7.55 20.99 15.56
CA ASP A 695 -7.98 22.11 16.39
C ASP A 695 -8.62 21.66 17.71
N LEU A 696 -9.38 20.56 17.69
CA LEU A 696 -9.92 19.93 18.90
C LEU A 696 -8.81 19.46 19.84
N LEU A 697 -7.81 18.72 19.34
CA LEU A 697 -6.69 18.23 20.14
C LEU A 697 -5.98 19.38 20.85
N ARG A 698 -5.64 20.45 20.10
CA ARG A 698 -5.04 21.66 20.66
C ARG A 698 -5.90 22.30 21.74
N LEU A 699 -7.22 22.39 21.53
CA LEU A 699 -8.15 22.92 22.52
C LEU A 699 -8.17 22.07 23.80
N LEU A 700 -8.20 20.74 23.68
CA LEU A 700 -8.19 19.83 24.83
C LEU A 700 -6.88 19.98 25.62
N ASP A 701 -5.74 20.04 24.95
CA ASP A 701 -4.44 20.31 25.56
C ASP A 701 -4.41 21.67 26.30
N GLU A 702 -4.87 22.74 25.64
CA GLU A 702 -4.93 24.09 26.22
C GLU A 702 -5.83 24.16 27.47
N ARG A 703 -6.86 23.30 27.54
CA ARG A 703 -7.79 23.20 28.67
C ARG A 703 -7.38 22.16 29.71
N GLY A 704 -6.30 21.40 29.47
CA GLY A 704 -5.82 20.35 30.36
C GLY A 704 -6.76 19.14 30.45
N VAL A 705 -7.46 18.82 29.36
CA VAL A 705 -8.33 17.63 29.28
C VAL A 705 -7.52 16.44 28.80
N GLU A 706 -7.52 15.35 29.58
CA GLU A 706 -6.77 14.13 29.28
C GLU A 706 -7.41 13.39 28.09
N HIS A 707 -6.61 13.07 27.08
CA HIS A 707 -7.06 12.36 25.88
C HIS A 707 -5.89 11.63 25.18
N GLU A 708 -6.23 10.68 24.32
CA GLU A 708 -5.30 9.93 23.46
C GLU A 708 -5.52 10.25 21.98
N PHE A 709 -4.42 10.32 21.24
CA PHE A 709 -4.40 10.39 19.78
C PHE A 709 -3.18 9.60 19.28
N ALA A 710 -3.42 8.54 18.50
CA ALA A 710 -2.35 7.65 18.02
C ALA A 710 -1.84 8.02 16.61
N GLY A 711 -2.29 9.15 16.06
CA GLY A 711 -2.06 9.53 14.67
C GLY A 711 -3.31 9.39 13.82
N VAL A 712 -3.16 9.72 12.54
CA VAL A 712 -4.25 9.62 11.55
C VAL A 712 -4.42 8.18 11.11
N THR A 713 -5.66 7.81 10.83
CA THR A 713 -5.98 6.62 10.04
C THR A 713 -5.85 7.02 8.57
N GLN A 714 -5.13 6.24 7.77
CA GLN A 714 -5.03 6.52 6.34
C GLN A 714 -6.40 6.36 5.69
N GLY A 715 -6.78 7.31 4.84
CA GLY A 715 -8.07 7.31 4.15
C GLY A 715 -8.90 8.56 4.41
N PRO A 716 -9.98 8.74 3.63
CA PRO A 716 -10.78 9.95 3.62
C PRO A 716 -11.86 9.87 4.70
N HIS A 717 -12.85 10.75 4.60
CA HIS A 717 -14.03 10.77 5.46
C HIS A 717 -15.04 9.67 5.07
N GLY A 718 -14.69 8.39 5.29
CA GLY A 718 -15.46 7.21 4.90
C GLY A 718 -15.49 6.09 5.96
N PHE A 719 -16.31 5.05 5.73
CA PHE A 719 -16.40 3.94 6.69
C PHE A 719 -15.17 3.03 6.70
N ASP A 720 -14.36 2.99 5.65
CA ASP A 720 -13.03 2.38 5.69
C ASP A 720 -12.22 2.94 6.87
N THR A 721 -12.15 4.28 6.99
CA THR A 721 -11.53 4.97 8.13
C THR A 721 -12.24 4.63 9.45
N TRP A 722 -13.58 4.65 9.49
CA TRP A 722 -14.33 4.44 10.73
C TRP A 722 -14.35 2.98 11.21
N GLN A 723 -14.28 2.01 10.30
CA GLN A 723 -14.12 0.58 10.58
C GLN A 723 -12.78 0.36 11.26
N ALA A 724 -11.69 0.89 10.69
CA ALA A 724 -10.36 0.82 11.31
C ALA A 724 -10.33 1.47 12.71
N ASN A 725 -10.99 2.63 12.88
CA ASN A 725 -11.09 3.29 14.17
C ASN A 725 -11.90 2.47 15.20
N LEU A 726 -12.99 1.82 14.76
CA LEU A 726 -13.79 0.95 15.62
C LEU A 726 -13.01 -0.30 16.04
N ILE A 727 -12.27 -0.91 15.11
CA ILE A 727 -11.39 -2.06 15.35
C ILE A 727 -10.31 -1.70 16.39
N ASP A 728 -9.73 -0.51 16.35
CA ASP A 728 -8.77 -0.06 17.37
C ASP A 728 -9.43 0.28 18.71
N PHE A 729 -10.64 0.86 18.69
CA PHE A 729 -11.30 1.36 19.90
C PHE A 729 -11.86 0.24 20.79
N LEU A 730 -12.53 -0.75 20.20
CA LEU A 730 -13.27 -1.78 20.94
C LEU A 730 -12.41 -2.55 21.96
N PRO A 731 -11.16 -2.99 21.65
CA PRO A 731 -10.32 -3.69 22.62
C PRO A 731 -9.86 -2.85 23.81
N ARG A 732 -10.08 -1.52 23.79
CA ARG A 732 -9.57 -0.58 24.80
C ARG A 732 -10.59 -0.27 25.89
N ILE A 733 -11.89 -0.41 25.59
CA ILE A 733 -12.95 -0.02 26.51
C ILE A 733 -13.29 -1.09 27.54
N PHE A 734 -13.78 -0.65 28.71
CA PHE A 734 -14.19 -1.49 29.85
C PHE A 734 -13.11 -2.40 30.42
N ARG A 735 -11.84 -2.09 30.14
CA ARG A 735 -10.68 -2.75 30.75
C ARG A 735 -10.07 -1.80 31.75
N GLU A 736 -10.16 -2.12 33.04
CA GLU A 736 -9.42 -1.34 34.03
C GLU A 736 -7.93 -1.46 33.71
N THR A 737 -7.29 -0.33 33.43
CA THR A 737 -5.84 -0.21 33.40
C THR A 737 -5.31 -0.26 34.83
N THR A 738 -5.51 -1.39 35.52
CA THR A 738 -4.54 -1.81 36.54
C THR A 738 -3.30 -2.20 35.75
N GLY A 739 -2.28 -1.35 35.82
CA GLY A 739 -1.04 -1.54 35.08
C GLY A 739 -0.30 -2.78 35.57
N ASP A 740 -0.67 -3.94 35.04
CA ASP A 740 0.04 -5.20 35.16
C ASP A 740 -0.04 -5.98 33.86
N VAL A 741 1.09 -6.59 33.48
CA VAL A 741 1.25 -7.40 32.27
C VAL A 741 0.38 -8.66 32.39
N THR A 742 -0.70 -8.69 31.63
CA THR A 742 -1.47 -9.93 31.38
C THR A 742 -0.94 -10.60 30.11
N VAL A 743 -0.46 -11.84 30.26
CA VAL A 743 0.00 -12.69 29.15
C VAL A 743 -1.16 -13.56 28.67
N ARG A 744 -1.51 -13.45 27.39
CA ARG A 744 -2.32 -14.45 26.65
C ARG A 744 -1.62 -14.80 25.34
N ALA A 745 -1.66 -16.08 24.98
CA ALA A 745 -1.14 -16.61 23.73
C ALA A 745 -2.27 -17.31 22.97
N THR A 746 -2.46 -16.92 21.71
CA THR A 746 -3.09 -17.73 20.66
C THR A 746 -2.21 -17.59 19.42
N VAL A 747 -1.86 -18.72 18.82
CA VAL A 747 -0.97 -18.84 17.64
C VAL A 747 -1.82 -18.79 16.37
N PRO A 748 -1.60 -17.83 15.45
CA PRO A 748 -1.98 -17.94 14.05
C PRO A 748 -0.77 -18.31 13.14
N GLU A 749 -1.07 -18.89 11.98
CA GLU A 749 -0.09 -19.23 10.92
C GLU A 749 0.57 -17.98 10.30
N GLU A 750 1.78 -18.18 9.77
CA GLU A 750 2.85 -17.20 9.52
C GLU A 750 2.57 -16.11 8.46
N ALA A 751 3.11 -14.90 8.71
CA ALA A 751 3.90 -14.12 7.75
C ALA A 751 4.66 -12.96 8.45
N GLY A 752 5.96 -12.80 8.17
CA GLY A 752 6.79 -11.65 8.56
C GLY A 752 7.82 -11.92 9.68
N GLY A 753 9.11 -11.68 9.44
CA GLY A 753 10.18 -11.84 10.43
C GLY A 753 10.08 -10.81 11.57
N VAL A 754 10.13 -11.25 12.83
CA VAL A 754 9.89 -10.44 14.04
C VAL A 754 11.15 -10.41 14.92
N LEU A 755 11.43 -9.25 15.52
CA LEU A 755 12.31 -9.12 16.68
C LEU A 755 11.44 -8.96 17.94
N ALA A 756 11.43 -9.96 18.82
CA ALA A 756 10.56 -10.01 19.99
C ALA A 756 11.33 -10.29 21.29
N LEU A 757 10.81 -9.77 22.40
CA LEU A 757 11.24 -10.06 23.77
C LEU A 757 10.12 -10.77 24.53
N THR A 758 10.43 -11.84 25.26
CA THR A 758 9.50 -12.60 26.12
C THR A 758 10.16 -12.80 27.48
N VAL A 759 9.39 -12.88 28.57
CA VAL A 759 9.90 -13.18 29.92
C VAL A 759 9.11 -14.36 30.50
N ALA A 760 9.78 -15.35 31.09
CA ALA A 760 9.18 -16.60 31.52
C ALA A 760 8.61 -16.55 32.95
N GLY A 761 7.33 -16.87 33.12
CA GLY A 761 6.71 -17.19 34.42
C GLY A 761 5.99 -16.04 35.14
N ASP A 762 4.97 -16.43 35.90
CA ASP A 762 3.88 -15.65 36.51
C ASP A 762 4.10 -15.30 38.00
N ARG A 763 5.36 -15.20 38.44
CA ARG A 763 5.66 -14.85 39.84
C ARG A 763 6.43 -13.54 39.93
N ALA A 764 5.98 -12.67 40.85
CA ALA A 764 6.81 -11.63 41.40
C ALA A 764 8.18 -12.22 41.79
N VAL A 765 9.27 -11.53 41.46
CA VAL A 765 10.60 -11.96 41.88
C VAL A 765 10.71 -11.74 43.38
N ASP A 766 10.43 -12.79 44.16
CA ASP A 766 10.65 -12.78 45.60
C ASP A 766 12.15 -12.75 45.87
N LEU A 767 12.63 -11.60 46.34
CA LEU A 767 13.99 -11.52 46.86
C LEU A 767 14.04 -12.30 48.18
N GLY A 768 15.04 -13.17 48.32
CA GLY A 768 15.22 -14.00 49.51
C GLY A 768 15.36 -13.17 50.80
N PRO A 769 15.32 -13.83 51.98
CA PRO A 769 15.31 -13.14 53.28
C PRO A 769 16.49 -12.18 53.44
N ALA A 770 16.23 -11.04 54.09
CA ALA A 770 17.22 -9.98 54.32
C ALA A 770 18.46 -10.52 55.04
N GLN A 771 19.63 -10.31 54.45
CA GLN A 771 20.92 -10.57 55.07
C GLN A 771 21.50 -9.25 55.59
N ASN A 772 21.83 -9.19 56.87
CA ASN A 772 22.50 -8.02 57.45
C ASN A 772 23.99 -8.04 57.07
N ALA A 773 24.43 -7.04 56.31
CA ALA A 773 25.81 -6.89 55.84
C ALA A 773 26.58 -5.77 56.57
N GLY A 774 26.16 -5.41 57.79
CA GLY A 774 26.78 -4.39 58.63
C GLY A 774 26.01 -3.06 58.58
N ASP A 775 26.23 -2.27 57.53
CA ASP A 775 25.63 -0.94 57.32
C ASP A 775 24.37 -0.96 56.42
N ARG A 776 24.03 -2.14 55.86
CA ARG A 776 22.88 -2.34 54.96
C ARG A 776 22.21 -3.70 55.13
N LEU A 777 20.95 -3.78 54.72
CA LEU A 777 20.25 -5.04 54.47
C LEU A 777 20.37 -5.39 52.99
N ARG A 778 20.75 -6.64 52.71
CA ARG A 778 20.89 -7.17 51.35
C ARG A 778 19.85 -8.24 51.08
N PHE A 779 19.20 -8.13 49.93
CA PHE A 779 18.29 -9.14 49.39
C PHE A 779 18.82 -9.59 48.03
N THR A 780 18.65 -10.87 47.73
CA THR A 780 19.10 -11.47 46.46
C THR A 780 17.97 -12.29 45.85
N GLY A 781 17.79 -12.17 44.55
CA GLY A 781 16.83 -12.96 43.78
C GLY A 781 17.29 -13.14 42.34
N GLU A 782 16.52 -13.84 41.55
CA GLU A 782 16.83 -14.12 40.14
C GLU A 782 15.75 -13.50 39.27
N LEU A 783 16.17 -12.74 38.25
CA LEU A 783 15.27 -12.29 37.19
C LEU A 783 14.76 -13.53 36.44
N PRO A 784 13.47 -13.59 36.07
CA PRO A 784 12.96 -14.69 35.26
C PRO A 784 13.64 -14.70 33.89
N ASP A 785 13.66 -15.86 33.24
CA ASP A 785 14.32 -16.04 31.96
C ASP A 785 13.70 -15.11 30.90
N VAL A 786 14.54 -14.32 30.23
CA VAL A 786 14.13 -13.37 29.20
C VAL A 786 14.55 -13.93 27.84
N THR A 787 13.60 -14.30 26.99
CA THR A 787 13.84 -14.82 25.65
C THR A 787 13.77 -13.71 24.61
N VAL A 788 14.85 -13.50 23.85
CA VAL A 788 14.86 -12.66 22.65
C VAL A 788 14.77 -13.57 21.43
N SER A 789 13.80 -13.35 20.54
CA SER A 789 13.69 -14.04 19.26
C SER A 789 13.88 -13.05 18.12
N ASP A 790 14.84 -13.30 17.23
CA ASP A 790 15.08 -12.48 16.05
C ASP A 790 15.02 -13.35 14.79
N SER A 791 13.95 -13.21 14.00
CA SER A 791 13.80 -13.88 12.70
C SER A 791 14.00 -12.95 11.50
N ARG A 792 14.55 -11.74 11.70
CA ARG A 792 14.80 -10.77 10.62
C ARG A 792 15.87 -11.30 9.66
N SER A 793 15.63 -11.20 8.35
CA SER A 793 16.59 -11.59 7.31
C SER A 793 17.84 -10.70 7.30
N VAL A 794 18.86 -11.06 6.52
CA VAL A 794 20.07 -10.21 6.32
C VAL A 794 19.70 -8.87 5.67
N ALA A 795 18.73 -8.87 4.75
CA ALA A 795 18.22 -7.66 4.11
C ALA A 795 17.45 -6.74 5.10
N GLN A 796 16.76 -7.31 6.10
CA GLN A 796 15.92 -6.56 7.04
C GLN A 796 16.69 -5.92 8.21
N ALA A 797 17.81 -6.52 8.65
CA ALA A 797 18.58 -6.02 9.79
C ALA A 797 19.97 -5.48 9.40
N GLY A 798 20.35 -5.54 8.12
CA GLY A 798 21.67 -5.12 7.64
C GLY A 798 22.81 -5.83 8.37
N ALA A 799 23.83 -5.05 8.77
CA ALA A 799 24.94 -5.49 9.62
C ALA A 799 24.67 -5.26 11.12
N GLY A 800 23.42 -4.99 11.50
CA GLY A 800 23.02 -4.68 12.88
C GLY A 800 22.62 -5.92 13.68
N GLY A 801 22.51 -5.75 14.99
CA GLY A 801 22.14 -6.76 15.98
C GLY A 801 20.94 -6.36 16.84
N TRP A 802 20.95 -6.74 18.11
CA TRP A 802 19.98 -6.24 19.10
C TRP A 802 20.63 -6.01 20.48
N ALA A 803 20.01 -5.14 21.28
CA ALA A 803 20.37 -4.90 22.68
C ALA A 803 19.14 -4.90 23.58
N VAL A 804 19.24 -5.57 24.73
CA VAL A 804 18.23 -5.48 25.80
C VAL A 804 18.81 -4.62 26.92
N ASN A 805 18.07 -3.59 27.32
CA ASN A 805 18.38 -2.78 28.50
C ASN A 805 17.29 -2.96 29.55
N GLY A 806 17.62 -2.70 30.82
CA GLY A 806 16.66 -2.65 31.90
C GLY A 806 16.85 -1.44 32.80
N GLN A 807 15.74 -0.95 33.34
CA GLN A 807 15.69 0.17 34.29
C GLN A 807 14.67 -0.15 35.38
N ALA A 808 15.05 0.10 36.64
CA ALA A 808 14.20 -0.08 37.80
C ALA A 808 13.50 1.22 38.16
N HIS A 809 12.21 1.11 38.42
CA HIS A 809 11.39 2.19 38.94
C HIS A 809 11.47 2.27 40.46
N THR A 810 10.85 3.30 41.00
CA THR A 810 10.68 3.47 42.44
C THR A 810 9.87 2.32 43.04
N PHE A 811 10.42 1.67 44.06
CA PHE A 811 9.72 0.70 44.90
C PHE A 811 8.90 1.43 45.97
N THR A 812 7.66 0.99 46.19
CA THR A 812 6.73 1.64 47.12
C THR A 812 6.21 0.67 48.18
N SER A 813 5.95 1.17 49.39
CA SER A 813 5.31 0.44 50.49
C SER A 813 4.34 1.38 51.22
N GLY A 814 3.08 1.38 50.79
CA GLY A 814 2.14 2.44 51.15
C GLY A 814 2.63 3.81 50.68
N THR A 815 2.80 4.78 51.58
CA THR A 815 3.34 6.12 51.25
C THR A 815 4.87 6.21 51.23
N ARG A 816 5.57 5.08 51.40
CA ARG A 816 7.04 5.01 51.50
C ARG A 816 7.63 4.68 50.14
N VAL A 817 8.79 5.25 49.84
CA VAL A 817 9.45 5.21 48.54
C VAL A 817 10.90 4.78 48.71
N LEU A 818 11.38 3.91 47.81
CA LEU A 818 12.76 3.47 47.66
C LEU A 818 13.13 3.55 46.17
N GLY A 819 14.11 4.36 45.80
CA GLY A 819 14.44 4.58 44.38
C GLY A 819 15.16 3.38 43.73
N GLY A 820 15.13 3.33 42.40
CA GLY A 820 15.73 2.27 41.58
C GLY A 820 17.25 2.12 41.75
N GLU A 821 17.93 3.13 42.31
CA GLU A 821 19.36 3.14 42.60
C GLU A 821 19.75 2.12 43.68
N HIS A 822 18.77 1.61 44.42
CA HIS A 822 18.96 0.57 45.42
C HIS A 822 18.95 -0.85 44.84
N LEU A 823 18.48 -1.03 43.60
CA LEU A 823 18.50 -2.31 42.90
C LEU A 823 19.69 -2.35 41.93
N GLY A 824 20.51 -3.38 42.04
CA GLY A 824 21.59 -3.70 41.11
C GLY A 824 21.39 -5.09 40.52
N TRP A 825 22.16 -5.42 39.49
CA TRP A 825 22.08 -6.72 38.85
C TRP A 825 23.41 -7.24 38.33
N VAL A 826 23.49 -8.54 38.07
CA VAL A 826 24.58 -9.19 37.34
C VAL A 826 23.96 -9.97 36.17
N PRO A 827 24.00 -9.42 34.95
CA PRO A 827 23.47 -10.08 33.77
C PRO A 827 24.19 -11.37 33.39
N ARG A 828 23.48 -12.27 32.71
CA ARG A 828 24.02 -13.49 32.09
C ARG A 828 23.26 -13.83 30.82
N VAL A 829 23.95 -14.50 29.90
CA VAL A 829 23.33 -15.17 28.74
C VAL A 829 23.24 -16.65 29.07
N THR A 830 22.03 -17.19 29.09
CA THR A 830 21.74 -18.60 29.42
C THR A 830 21.89 -19.51 28.20
N THR A 831 21.71 -18.96 26.99
CA THR A 831 21.92 -19.67 25.71
C THR A 831 23.23 -19.20 25.04
N PRO A 832 24.40 -19.75 25.41
CA PRO A 832 25.69 -19.25 24.91
C PRO A 832 25.84 -19.55 23.41
N ARG A 833 26.07 -18.49 22.63
CA ARG A 833 26.34 -18.55 21.18
C ARG A 833 27.28 -17.41 20.79
N ALA A 834 28.10 -17.63 19.75
CA ALA A 834 28.99 -16.63 19.19
C ALA A 834 28.21 -15.34 18.84
N GLY A 835 28.76 -14.18 19.20
CA GLY A 835 28.12 -12.89 18.99
C GLY A 835 27.12 -12.44 20.05
N LEU A 836 26.74 -13.29 21.03
CA LEU A 836 25.98 -12.85 22.22
C LEU A 836 26.90 -12.51 23.39
N VAL A 837 26.67 -11.36 24.02
CA VAL A 837 27.46 -10.85 25.14
C VAL A 837 26.52 -10.34 26.24
N ALA A 838 26.73 -10.80 27.48
CA ALA A 838 26.02 -10.27 28.65
C ALA A 838 26.50 -8.84 28.96
N GLY A 839 25.60 -8.00 29.45
CA GLY A 839 25.93 -6.66 29.92
C GLY A 839 26.74 -6.65 31.22
N ASP A 840 27.35 -5.51 31.53
CA ASP A 840 28.15 -5.35 32.75
C ASP A 840 27.30 -5.40 34.03
N ALA A 841 27.90 -5.92 35.10
CA ALA A 841 27.30 -5.87 36.42
C ALA A 841 27.06 -4.43 36.89
N ARG A 842 25.90 -4.17 37.48
CA ARG A 842 25.53 -2.87 38.06
C ARG A 842 25.44 -2.97 39.57
N ALA A 843 26.31 -2.22 40.23
CA ALA A 843 26.33 -2.08 41.68
C ALA A 843 25.22 -1.10 42.14
N THR A 844 24.66 -1.36 43.33
CA THR A 844 23.70 -0.47 44.00
C THR A 844 24.38 0.82 44.46
N ARG A 845 23.59 1.85 44.79
CA ARG A 845 24.06 3.10 45.41
C ARG A 845 24.92 2.89 46.63
N LEU A 846 24.53 1.98 47.50
CA LEU A 846 25.29 1.69 48.71
C LEU A 846 26.62 1.00 48.41
N ALA A 847 26.73 0.29 47.28
CA ALA A 847 27.96 -0.33 46.80
C ALA A 847 28.78 0.60 45.87
N GLY A 848 28.40 1.87 45.75
CA GLY A 848 29.12 2.90 44.99
C GLY A 848 28.78 2.97 43.50
N GLY A 849 27.70 2.33 43.05
CA GLY A 849 27.19 2.43 41.66
C GLY A 849 25.86 3.19 41.57
N ASP A 850 25.32 3.32 40.36
CA ASP A 850 24.06 4.04 40.12
C ASP A 850 22.80 3.17 40.28
N GLY A 851 22.98 1.88 40.58
CA GLY A 851 21.91 0.88 40.51
C GLY A 851 21.23 0.87 39.14
N LEU A 852 19.96 0.52 39.11
CA LEU A 852 19.12 0.49 37.91
C LEU A 852 18.20 1.72 37.82
N ALA A 853 18.43 2.78 38.60
CA ALA A 853 17.77 4.07 38.38
C ALA A 853 18.10 4.65 37.00
N VAL A 854 19.28 4.30 36.45
CA VAL A 854 19.71 4.61 35.08
C VAL A 854 19.64 3.33 34.25
N PRO A 855 19.15 3.38 32.99
CA PRO A 855 19.11 2.21 32.11
C PRO A 855 20.48 1.54 31.98
N ALA A 856 20.50 0.22 32.15
CA ALA A 856 21.71 -0.59 32.02
C ALA A 856 21.47 -1.77 31.07
N ARG A 857 22.54 -2.23 30.42
CA ARG A 857 22.48 -3.34 29.45
C ARG A 857 22.34 -4.69 30.16
N LEU A 858 21.40 -5.51 29.70
CA LEU A 858 21.24 -6.91 30.08
C LEU A 858 22.04 -7.82 29.15
N ALA A 859 21.89 -7.65 27.83
CA ALA A 859 22.70 -8.37 26.83
C ALA A 859 22.66 -7.67 25.47
N THR A 860 23.59 -8.06 24.60
CA THR A 860 23.62 -7.70 23.17
C THR A 860 23.90 -8.91 22.31
N ALA A 861 23.36 -8.91 21.10
CA ALA A 861 23.79 -9.79 20.02
C ALA A 861 24.33 -8.97 18.86
N GLY A 862 25.49 -9.36 18.33
CA GLY A 862 26.02 -8.88 17.04
C GLY A 862 25.48 -9.69 15.85
N PRO A 863 25.94 -9.40 14.63
CA PRO A 863 25.36 -9.94 13.38
C PRO A 863 25.37 -11.46 13.29
N GLU A 864 26.45 -12.09 13.75
CA GLU A 864 26.60 -13.55 13.79
C GLU A 864 25.70 -14.22 14.84
N GLY A 865 25.35 -13.47 15.89
CA GLY A 865 24.66 -13.96 17.06
C GLY A 865 23.21 -13.53 17.16
N ARG A 866 22.65 -12.81 16.18
CA ARG A 866 21.29 -12.25 16.30
C ARG A 866 20.19 -13.26 16.01
N GLN A 867 20.32 -14.07 14.97
CA GLN A 867 19.22 -14.89 14.41
C GLN A 867 18.76 -16.02 15.34
N GLY A 868 17.47 -16.31 15.44
CA GLY A 868 16.92 -17.36 16.31
C GLY A 868 16.67 -16.88 17.74
N SER A 869 16.46 -17.83 18.66
CA SER A 869 16.02 -17.54 20.03
C SER A 869 17.16 -17.63 21.04
N ALA A 870 17.25 -16.66 21.95
CA ALA A 870 18.27 -16.60 23.00
C ALA A 870 17.64 -16.26 24.36
N THR A 871 18.00 -17.03 25.39
CA THR A 871 17.53 -16.81 26.76
C THR A 871 18.59 -16.08 27.59
N LEU A 872 18.15 -15.04 28.30
CA LEU A 872 18.94 -14.13 29.12
C LEU A 872 18.43 -14.21 30.56
N GLY A 873 19.27 -13.86 31.53
CA GLY A 873 18.87 -13.75 32.93
C GLY A 873 19.75 -12.77 33.68
N ALA A 874 19.39 -12.47 34.94
CA ALA A 874 20.23 -11.67 35.81
C ALA A 874 20.03 -12.05 37.27
N GLN A 875 21.13 -12.06 38.04
CA GLN A 875 21.02 -12.07 39.49
C GLN A 875 20.69 -10.66 39.96
N LEU A 876 19.60 -10.51 40.71
CA LEU A 876 19.16 -9.23 41.29
C LEU A 876 19.70 -9.07 42.70
N ARG A 877 20.09 -7.84 43.03
CA ARG A 877 20.58 -7.46 44.36
C ARG A 877 19.98 -6.14 44.79
N LEU A 878 19.13 -6.17 45.82
CA LEU A 878 18.58 -4.98 46.46
C LEU A 878 19.37 -4.69 47.74
N GLU A 879 19.86 -3.46 47.91
CA GLU A 879 20.51 -3.02 49.14
C GLU A 879 19.89 -1.74 49.69
N VAL A 880 19.45 -1.79 50.94
CA VAL A 880 18.83 -0.67 51.64
C VAL A 880 19.54 -0.38 52.96
N PRO A 881 19.54 0.87 53.46
CA PRO A 881 20.11 1.20 54.77
C PRO A 881 19.50 0.35 55.89
N VAL A 882 20.27 0.03 56.94
CA VAL A 882 19.79 -0.81 58.07
C VAL A 882 18.63 -0.22 58.86
N ASP A 883 18.40 1.09 58.76
CA ASP A 883 17.28 1.81 59.38
C ASP A 883 16.06 1.95 58.44
N THR A 884 16.07 1.31 57.27
CA THR A 884 14.91 1.23 56.37
C THR A 884 13.73 0.59 57.09
N ARG A 885 12.57 1.27 57.05
CA ARG A 885 11.39 0.86 57.80
C ARG A 885 10.84 -0.49 57.30
N PRO A 886 10.44 -1.43 58.17
CA PRO A 886 9.83 -2.69 57.76
C PRO A 886 8.53 -2.48 56.95
N GLY A 887 8.38 -3.25 55.88
CA GLY A 887 7.23 -3.26 54.97
C GLY A 887 7.53 -4.05 53.69
N THR A 888 6.51 -4.45 52.95
CA THR A 888 6.67 -5.01 51.60
C THR A 888 6.83 -3.86 50.62
N TYR A 889 7.95 -3.81 49.90
CA TYR A 889 8.26 -2.78 48.90
C TYR A 889 8.12 -3.39 47.50
N GLU A 890 7.23 -2.83 46.68
CA GLU A 890 6.90 -3.32 45.34
C GLU A 890 7.28 -2.27 44.30
N GLY A 891 7.91 -2.71 43.21
CA GLY A 891 8.37 -1.84 42.13
C GLY A 891 8.71 -2.67 40.90
N ALA A 892 8.71 -2.04 39.72
CA ALA A 892 8.90 -2.71 38.44
C ALA A 892 10.29 -2.49 37.85
N VAL A 893 10.76 -3.45 37.06
CA VAL A 893 11.91 -3.30 36.15
C VAL A 893 11.39 -3.35 34.73
N THR A 894 11.52 -2.25 33.99
CA THR A 894 11.20 -2.22 32.56
C THR A 894 12.37 -2.78 31.77
N LEU A 895 12.11 -3.77 30.91
CA LEU A 895 13.07 -4.24 29.91
C LEU A 895 12.70 -3.68 28.54
N SER A 896 13.68 -3.16 27.82
CA SER A 896 13.48 -2.58 26.50
C SER A 896 14.45 -3.22 25.51
N LEU A 897 13.90 -3.76 24.42
CA LEU A 897 14.65 -4.36 23.32
C LEU A 897 14.79 -3.32 22.21
N PHE A 898 16.01 -3.12 21.74
CA PHE A 898 16.34 -2.20 20.66
C PHE A 898 17.09 -2.93 19.55
N PRO A 899 16.78 -2.68 18.27
CA PRO A 899 17.73 -2.96 17.21
C PRO A 899 18.99 -2.09 17.44
N VAL A 900 20.16 -2.64 17.15
CA VAL A 900 21.42 -1.86 17.18
C VAL A 900 22.04 -1.91 15.80
N ASP A 901 22.36 -0.75 15.26
CA ASP A 901 23.04 -0.63 13.96
C ASP A 901 24.54 -0.93 14.05
#